data_AF-A0A8T6UZB7-F1
#
_entry.id   AF-A0A8T6UZB7-F1
#
_cell.length_a   1.000
_cell.length_b   1.000
_cell.length_c   1.000
_cell.angle_alpha   90.00
_cell.angle_beta   90.00
_cell.angle_gamma   90.00
#
_symmetry.space_group_name_H-M   'P 1'
#
loop_
_entity.id
_entity.type
_entity.pdbx_description
1 polymer ?
#
loop_
_entity_poly.entity_id
_entity_poly.type
_entity_poly.pdbx_seq_one_letter_code
_entity_poly.pdbx_strand_id
1 'polypeptide(L)'
;MCNLILLYKVIDNFPIIGLHSRYEAKNRPETPPRVLKYTHRVYAPVDVPSHGSWVGINEHQVFAAITNQYSTVKRNKIRSRGILLTEALGISTSADEALTYIQEELSKDLYKTANFVIADPKKAFHLIYDEKRTLRKLGAGTHVITTLTPLDEKKMNEKMKKILSRAKSRKKRSVTLLQGIEDTPLTGVIHRLKRISRDHKGGLSRRSICYHDPRGKMRQTSATIVVVGGETIDSSKIFYAPGNPCKHQYIDYAHLFQGESISDGEIRRKTGKLSGKEIAICVTGSVASIMTPKLARELRRYGAEVKGYMTKAAVEFGVSPDVMEWATGHSPVLTLSGAIEHLKDFDVVLVYPATYNTIGKLARGIADNAVMTLCGAIEKDKLLIVPAMNLKLWSSPILEENIQRLKKRGVTVINPVFAEGIAKIANIQEIVDQVVRKSQRTKLQGRQTLILTGPTRADIDPVRYISNKSTGRLGYHLTRESIQQGCKTTVIYGPGQVEMPKGADVLHVYSTKEMLETTLTELKEKTYEIVIFSAAVLDFKPEGTINKKIRSGQKLTLNLTPTPKIIEAVISKFPKLFTVGFKLDFDIERDELIDEGYNTLKKYNADIIVANDLTELHGSYHPAHLIDRHGLFKSIKASKQKLAEVLFKAIEARI
;
A
#
# COMPACT_ATOMS: atom_id res chain seq x y z
N MET A 1 8.99 -31.05 -13.32
CA MET A 1 7.84 -31.56 -14.12
C MET A 1 6.88 -30.42 -14.48
N CYS A 2 7.34 -29.21 -14.80
CA CYS A 2 6.50 -28.00 -14.89
C CYS A 2 5.32 -28.11 -15.88
N ASN A 3 4.24 -27.40 -15.55
CA ASN A 3 3.00 -27.29 -16.33
C ASN A 3 2.64 -25.80 -16.42
N LEU A 4 2.56 -25.28 -17.63
CA LEU A 4 2.20 -23.91 -17.95
C LEU A 4 0.91 -23.92 -18.75
N ILE A 5 -0.06 -23.14 -18.30
CA ILE A 5 -1.27 -22.81 -19.04
C ILE A 5 -1.17 -21.33 -19.41
N LEU A 6 -1.35 -21.00 -20.68
CA LEU A 6 -1.34 -19.64 -21.20
C LEU A 6 -2.68 -19.41 -21.91
N LEU A 7 -3.44 -18.42 -21.46
CA LEU A 7 -4.58 -17.87 -22.18
C LEU A 7 -4.04 -16.62 -22.88
N TYR A 8 -3.97 -16.65 -24.20
CA TYR A 8 -3.44 -15.55 -25.01
C TYR A 8 -4.57 -14.93 -25.82
N LYS A 9 -4.88 -13.65 -25.57
CA LYS A 9 -6.00 -12.93 -26.21
C LYS A 9 -7.33 -13.70 -26.12
N VAL A 10 -7.59 -14.28 -24.95
CA VAL A 10 -8.82 -15.03 -24.66
C VAL A 10 -9.82 -14.18 -23.88
N ILE A 11 -9.32 -13.30 -23.01
CA ILE A 11 -10.13 -12.44 -22.14
C ILE A 11 -9.90 -11.00 -22.55
N ASP A 12 -10.99 -10.27 -22.78
CA ASP A 12 -10.94 -8.86 -23.16
C ASP A 12 -10.18 -8.03 -22.12
N ASN A 13 -9.39 -7.07 -22.60
CA ASN A 13 -8.54 -6.19 -21.79
C ASN A 13 -7.44 -6.88 -20.97
N PHE A 14 -7.27 -8.20 -21.08
CA PHE A 14 -6.22 -8.96 -20.41
C PHE A 14 -5.53 -9.90 -21.41
N PRO A 15 -4.61 -9.36 -22.25
CA PRO A 15 -4.08 -10.07 -23.40
C PRO A 15 -3.31 -11.34 -23.06
N ILE A 16 -2.83 -11.47 -21.82
CA ILE A 16 -2.06 -12.64 -21.39
C ILE A 16 -2.48 -13.03 -19.97
N ILE A 17 -2.87 -14.29 -19.78
CA ILE A 17 -3.05 -14.90 -18.47
C ILE A 17 -2.28 -16.21 -18.41
N GLY A 18 -1.23 -16.28 -17.59
CA GLY A 18 -0.38 -17.45 -17.44
C GLY A 18 -0.49 -18.10 -16.06
N LEU A 19 -0.84 -19.38 -15.98
CA LEU A 19 -0.69 -20.20 -14.76
C LEU A 19 0.52 -21.14 -14.90
N HIS A 20 1.54 -20.92 -14.09
CA HIS A 20 2.73 -21.76 -14.00
C HIS A 20 2.74 -22.58 -12.72
N SER A 21 2.76 -23.91 -12.86
CA SER A 21 2.97 -24.85 -11.76
C SER A 21 4.42 -25.34 -11.76
N ARG A 22 5.20 -24.90 -10.76
CA ARG A 22 6.61 -25.23 -10.61
C ARG A 22 6.79 -26.50 -9.79
N TYR A 23 7.58 -27.44 -10.30
CA TYR A 23 7.91 -28.66 -9.55
C TYR A 23 9.40 -28.91 -9.50
N GLU A 24 9.91 -28.99 -8.28
CA GLU A 24 11.33 -29.03 -7.99
C GLU A 24 11.60 -29.82 -6.70
N ALA A 25 12.88 -30.01 -6.35
CA ALA A 25 13.27 -30.69 -5.11
C ALA A 25 12.59 -30.06 -3.88
N LYS A 26 12.15 -30.91 -2.94
CA LYS A 26 11.37 -30.50 -1.75
C LYS A 26 11.98 -29.32 -0.99
N ASN A 27 13.30 -29.32 -0.86
CA ASN A 27 14.03 -28.36 -0.05
C ASN A 27 14.66 -27.22 -0.86
N ARG A 28 14.29 -27.05 -2.15
CA ARG A 28 14.83 -25.92 -2.93
C ARG A 28 14.16 -24.62 -2.47
N PRO A 29 14.91 -23.65 -1.93
CA PRO A 29 14.33 -22.39 -1.46
C PRO A 29 13.95 -21.49 -2.63
N GLU A 30 12.86 -20.76 -2.47
CA GLU A 30 12.37 -19.76 -3.41
C GLU A 30 11.73 -18.60 -2.64
N THR A 31 11.77 -17.39 -3.20
CA THR A 31 11.08 -16.22 -2.66
C THR A 31 9.82 -15.92 -3.47
N PRO A 32 8.77 -15.36 -2.83
CA PRO A 32 7.57 -14.91 -3.52
C PRO A 32 7.85 -13.81 -4.56
N PRO A 33 6.86 -13.47 -5.40
CA PRO A 33 6.98 -12.39 -6.36
C PRO A 33 7.48 -11.09 -5.72
N ARG A 34 8.44 -10.46 -6.40
CA ARG A 34 9.03 -9.18 -6.04
C ARG A 34 9.48 -8.44 -7.29
N VAL A 35 9.83 -7.17 -7.14
CA VAL A 35 10.45 -6.38 -8.19
C VAL A 35 11.95 -6.69 -8.23
N LEU A 36 12.45 -7.11 -9.38
CA LEU A 36 13.87 -7.25 -9.70
C LEU A 36 14.29 -6.05 -10.54
N LYS A 37 15.36 -5.38 -10.14
CA LYS A 37 15.87 -4.18 -10.82
C LYS A 37 16.90 -4.60 -11.85
N TYR A 38 16.53 -4.45 -13.12
CA TYR A 38 17.42 -4.45 -14.29
C TYR A 38 17.29 -3.09 -14.98
N THR A 39 17.62 -2.99 -16.27
CA THR A 39 17.27 -1.82 -17.11
C THR A 39 15.76 -1.56 -17.08
N HIS A 40 14.97 -2.64 -17.11
CA HIS A 40 13.52 -2.62 -16.90
C HIS A 40 13.13 -3.37 -15.64
N ARG A 41 12.08 -2.90 -14.95
CA ARG A 41 11.54 -3.58 -13.76
C ARG A 41 10.94 -4.92 -14.17
N VAL A 42 11.35 -5.98 -13.48
CA VAL A 42 10.83 -7.34 -13.67
C VAL A 42 10.08 -7.79 -12.42
N TYR A 43 8.88 -8.31 -12.58
CA TYR A 43 8.01 -8.80 -11.52
C TYR A 43 7.97 -10.32 -11.56
N ALA A 44 8.67 -10.97 -10.63
CA ALA A 44 8.83 -12.41 -10.65
C ALA A 44 9.14 -12.99 -9.26
N PRO A 45 8.70 -14.23 -8.97
CA PRO A 45 9.27 -15.01 -7.87
C PRO A 45 10.72 -15.38 -8.18
N VAL A 46 11.56 -15.63 -7.17
CA VAL A 46 12.98 -15.94 -7.41
C VAL A 46 13.36 -17.30 -6.85
N ASP A 47 14.07 -18.06 -7.67
CA ASP A 47 14.75 -19.28 -7.24
C ASP A 47 16.07 -18.93 -6.56
N VAL A 48 16.11 -19.01 -5.22
CA VAL A 48 17.23 -18.51 -4.42
C VAL A 48 18.58 -19.08 -4.86
N PRO A 49 18.75 -20.41 -5.10
CA PRO A 49 20.07 -20.95 -5.45
C PRO A 49 20.56 -20.56 -6.85
N SER A 50 19.67 -20.14 -7.75
CA SER A 50 20.09 -19.75 -9.10
C SER A 50 19.94 -18.26 -9.39
N HIS A 51 19.42 -17.47 -8.44
CA HIS A 51 19.12 -16.04 -8.58
C HIS A 51 18.18 -15.66 -9.75
N GLY A 52 17.65 -16.64 -10.48
CA GLY A 52 16.76 -16.42 -11.63
C GLY A 52 15.30 -16.74 -11.32
N SER A 53 14.45 -16.71 -12.36
CA SER A 53 13.03 -17.06 -12.25
C SER A 53 12.58 -18.10 -13.28
N TRP A 54 11.37 -18.64 -13.12
CA TRP A 54 10.74 -19.55 -14.07
C TRP A 54 9.48 -18.96 -14.72
N VAL A 55 9.01 -17.81 -14.23
CA VAL A 55 7.85 -17.08 -14.75
C VAL A 55 7.96 -15.64 -14.29
N GLY A 56 7.62 -14.69 -15.15
CA GLY A 56 7.63 -13.28 -14.81
C GLY A 56 7.01 -12.42 -15.89
N ILE A 57 6.89 -11.16 -15.57
CA ILE A 57 6.48 -10.08 -16.48
C ILE A 57 7.35 -8.87 -16.20
N ASN A 58 7.61 -8.01 -17.19
CA ASN A 58 8.28 -6.72 -16.98
C ASN A 58 7.31 -5.53 -17.09
N GLU A 59 7.79 -4.32 -16.83
CA GLU A 59 6.98 -3.09 -16.90
C GLU A 59 6.43 -2.76 -18.29
N HIS A 60 7.02 -3.33 -19.35
CA HIS A 60 6.55 -3.22 -20.73
C HIS A 60 5.57 -4.33 -21.13
N GLN A 61 5.02 -5.04 -20.13
CA GLN A 61 4.05 -6.13 -20.32
C GLN A 61 4.58 -7.35 -21.08
N VAL A 62 5.90 -7.51 -21.17
CA VAL A 62 6.52 -8.72 -21.72
C VAL A 62 6.43 -9.81 -20.66
N PHE A 63 5.67 -10.86 -20.94
CA PHE A 63 5.56 -12.07 -20.15
C PHE A 63 6.57 -13.11 -20.63
N ALA A 64 7.24 -13.79 -19.70
CA ALA A 64 8.07 -14.95 -20.02
C ALA A 64 7.89 -16.09 -19.01
N ALA A 65 7.99 -17.32 -19.48
CA ALA A 65 7.90 -18.52 -18.65
C ALA A 65 8.79 -19.66 -19.18
N ILE A 66 9.34 -20.47 -18.27
CA ILE A 66 10.16 -21.65 -18.58
C ILE A 66 9.51 -22.93 -18.09
N THR A 67 9.39 -23.93 -18.96
CA THR A 67 9.22 -25.32 -18.52
C THR A 67 10.45 -26.14 -18.90
N ASN A 68 10.65 -27.28 -18.22
CA ASN A 68 11.70 -28.20 -18.63
C ASN A 68 11.42 -28.76 -20.02
N GLN A 69 12.47 -29.07 -20.77
CA GLN A 69 12.41 -29.90 -21.97
C GLN A 69 13.36 -31.08 -21.73
N TYR A 70 12.82 -32.26 -21.43
CA TYR A 70 13.66 -33.45 -21.24
C TYR A 70 14.32 -33.86 -22.56
N SER A 71 15.64 -34.05 -22.52
CA SER A 71 16.44 -34.43 -23.68
C SER A 71 17.42 -35.55 -23.38
N THR A 72 17.75 -36.32 -24.42
CA THR A 72 18.90 -37.23 -24.48
C THR A 72 20.22 -36.48 -24.68
N VAL A 73 20.18 -35.27 -25.25
CA VAL A 73 21.37 -34.44 -25.46
C VAL A 73 21.89 -33.92 -24.12
N LYS A 74 23.19 -34.12 -23.90
CA LYS A 74 23.91 -33.54 -22.76
C LYS A 74 24.50 -32.19 -23.21
N ARG A 75 24.03 -31.11 -22.60
CA ARG A 75 24.58 -29.74 -22.78
C ARG A 75 25.31 -29.29 -21.53
N ASN A 76 26.21 -28.33 -21.69
CA ASN A 76 26.91 -27.68 -20.58
C ASN A 76 25.90 -26.93 -19.69
N LYS A 77 26.10 -27.01 -18.37
CA LYS A 77 25.15 -26.49 -17.36
C LYS A 77 25.80 -25.36 -16.56
N ILE A 78 26.49 -24.49 -17.26
CA ILE A 78 27.32 -23.44 -16.66
C ILE A 78 26.41 -22.32 -16.12
N ARG A 79 25.30 -22.01 -16.82
CA ARG A 79 24.39 -20.92 -16.44
C ARG A 79 22.94 -21.37 -16.25
N SER A 80 22.23 -20.70 -15.34
CA SER A 80 20.81 -20.98 -15.07
C SER A 80 19.93 -20.42 -16.18
N ARG A 81 19.02 -21.24 -16.70
CA ARG A 81 17.96 -20.78 -17.61
C ARG A 81 17.07 -19.72 -16.96
N GLY A 82 16.93 -19.75 -15.63
CA GLY A 82 16.12 -18.77 -14.94
C GLY A 82 16.74 -17.39 -14.90
N ILE A 83 18.08 -17.31 -14.91
CA ILE A 83 18.81 -16.04 -15.06
C ILE A 83 18.58 -15.51 -16.48
N LEU A 84 18.69 -16.38 -17.48
CA LEU A 84 18.41 -16.01 -18.88
C LEU A 84 17.01 -15.41 -19.05
N LEU A 85 15.98 -15.98 -18.40
CA LEU A 85 14.63 -15.41 -18.44
C LEU A 85 14.55 -14.04 -17.77
N THR A 86 15.16 -13.85 -16.59
CA THR A 86 15.08 -12.55 -15.90
C THR A 86 15.89 -11.47 -16.60
N GLU A 87 17.01 -11.82 -17.23
CA GLU A 87 17.79 -10.91 -18.06
C GLU A 87 17.04 -10.52 -19.34
N ALA A 88 16.46 -11.49 -20.05
CA ALA A 88 15.64 -11.22 -21.22
C ALA A 88 14.49 -10.26 -20.88
N LEU A 89 13.77 -10.49 -19.77
CA LEU A 89 12.74 -9.58 -19.29
C LEU A 89 13.31 -8.22 -18.85
N GLY A 90 14.52 -8.21 -18.29
CA GLY A 90 15.16 -7.03 -17.74
C GLY A 90 15.73 -6.06 -18.77
N ILE A 91 15.91 -6.49 -20.03
CA ILE A 91 16.46 -5.64 -21.10
C ILE A 91 15.49 -5.36 -22.25
N SER A 92 14.37 -6.08 -22.32
CA SER A 92 13.47 -6.05 -23.48
C SER A 92 12.25 -5.17 -23.23
N THR A 93 11.79 -4.50 -24.26
CA THR A 93 10.53 -3.75 -24.30
C THR A 93 9.43 -4.49 -25.07
N SER A 94 9.79 -5.56 -25.79
CA SER A 94 8.86 -6.38 -26.58
C SER A 94 9.17 -7.88 -26.50
N ALA A 95 8.21 -8.71 -26.91
CA ALA A 95 8.40 -10.16 -26.99
C ALA A 95 9.44 -10.56 -28.06
N ASP A 96 9.58 -9.79 -29.15
CA ASP A 96 10.58 -10.03 -30.20
C ASP A 96 12.01 -9.78 -29.68
N GLU A 97 12.24 -8.71 -28.93
CA GLU A 97 13.53 -8.41 -28.29
C GLU A 97 13.91 -9.50 -27.30
N ALA A 98 12.98 -9.89 -26.42
CA ALA A 98 13.22 -10.95 -25.44
C ALA A 98 13.50 -12.30 -26.12
N LEU A 99 12.80 -12.62 -27.20
CA LEU A 99 13.05 -13.82 -27.99
C LEU A 99 14.44 -13.80 -28.63
N THR A 100 14.81 -12.69 -29.26
CA THR A 100 16.11 -12.51 -29.94
C THR A 100 17.25 -12.72 -28.96
N TYR A 101 17.22 -12.04 -27.81
CA TYR A 101 18.21 -12.20 -26.75
C TYR A 101 18.33 -13.65 -26.27
N ILE A 102 17.18 -14.32 -26.02
CA ILE A 102 17.19 -15.72 -25.61
C ILE A 102 17.82 -16.61 -26.70
N GLN A 103 17.49 -16.41 -27.97
CA GLN A 103 18.06 -17.21 -29.05
C GLN A 103 19.57 -17.03 -29.19
N GLU A 104 20.08 -15.80 -29.04
CA GLU A 104 21.49 -15.47 -29.05
C GLU A 104 22.24 -16.14 -27.88
N GLU A 105 21.75 -16.00 -26.66
CA GLU A 105 22.37 -16.61 -25.47
C GLU A 105 22.36 -18.15 -25.54
N LEU A 106 21.29 -18.75 -26.07
CA LEU A 106 21.23 -20.19 -26.27
C LEU A 106 22.20 -20.68 -27.35
N SER A 107 22.71 -19.81 -28.23
CA SER A 107 23.73 -20.20 -29.24
C SER A 107 25.08 -20.54 -28.60
N LYS A 108 25.35 -20.01 -27.40
CA LYS A 108 26.58 -20.21 -26.62
C LYS A 108 26.66 -21.59 -25.94
N ASP A 109 25.58 -22.37 -25.99
CA ASP A 109 25.46 -23.71 -25.39
C ASP A 109 25.78 -23.79 -23.88
N LEU A 110 25.53 -22.72 -23.13
CA LEU A 110 25.81 -22.64 -21.69
C LEU A 110 24.65 -23.13 -20.80
N TYR A 111 23.52 -23.51 -21.40
CA TYR A 111 22.24 -23.72 -20.74
C TYR A 111 21.67 -25.13 -20.95
N LYS A 112 20.90 -25.60 -19.97
CA LYS A 112 20.07 -26.81 -20.13
C LYS A 112 19.01 -26.62 -21.21
N THR A 113 18.58 -27.72 -21.82
CA THR A 113 17.38 -27.78 -22.68
C THR A 113 16.13 -27.29 -21.94
N ALA A 114 15.26 -26.55 -22.62
CA ALA A 114 14.07 -25.94 -22.03
C ALA A 114 12.99 -25.64 -23.06
N ASN A 115 11.77 -25.38 -22.57
CA ASN A 115 10.79 -24.63 -23.33
C ASN A 115 10.75 -23.22 -22.75
N PHE A 116 10.81 -22.20 -23.61
CA PHE A 116 10.55 -20.81 -23.28
C PHE A 116 9.25 -20.37 -23.94
N VAL A 117 8.42 -19.69 -23.18
CA VAL A 117 7.22 -19.03 -23.69
C VAL A 117 7.41 -17.55 -23.44
N ILE A 118 7.33 -16.76 -24.49
CA ILE A 118 7.50 -15.31 -24.45
C ILE A 118 6.27 -14.70 -25.11
N ALA A 119 5.63 -13.73 -24.47
CA ALA A 119 4.46 -13.08 -25.03
C ALA A 119 4.40 -11.61 -24.61
N ASP A 120 3.83 -10.78 -25.48
CA ASP A 120 3.39 -9.42 -25.19
C ASP A 120 1.96 -9.24 -25.76
N PRO A 121 1.30 -8.09 -25.57
CA PRO A 121 -0.05 -7.89 -26.10
C PRO A 121 -0.19 -8.06 -27.62
N LYS A 122 0.90 -8.06 -28.38
CA LYS A 122 0.89 -8.14 -29.86
C LYS A 122 1.19 -9.56 -30.35
N LYS A 123 2.22 -10.21 -29.80
CA LYS A 123 2.74 -11.51 -30.26
C LYS A 123 3.02 -12.47 -29.10
N ALA A 124 2.97 -13.77 -29.39
CA ALA A 124 3.36 -14.83 -28.47
C ALA A 124 4.16 -15.92 -29.18
N PHE A 125 5.16 -16.47 -28.49
CA PHE A 125 6.13 -17.42 -29.00
C PHE A 125 6.32 -18.58 -28.03
N HIS A 126 6.53 -19.78 -28.57
CA HIS A 126 7.00 -20.95 -27.86
C HIS A 126 8.30 -21.43 -28.51
N LEU A 127 9.42 -21.15 -27.85
CA LEU A 127 10.75 -21.59 -28.25
C LEU A 127 11.09 -22.90 -27.53
N ILE A 128 11.31 -23.96 -28.29
CA ILE A 128 11.74 -25.26 -27.79
C ILE A 128 13.24 -25.37 -28.02
N TYR A 129 14.01 -25.40 -26.93
CA TYR A 129 15.45 -25.60 -26.94
C TYR A 129 15.79 -27.03 -26.56
N ASP A 130 16.18 -27.81 -27.57
CA ASP A 130 16.51 -29.23 -27.44
C ASP A 130 17.85 -29.53 -28.14
N GLU A 131 17.88 -30.44 -29.12
CA GLU A 131 19.03 -30.63 -30.02
C GLU A 131 19.16 -29.43 -30.97
N LYS A 132 18.01 -29.03 -31.54
CA LYS A 132 17.82 -27.79 -32.31
C LYS A 132 16.91 -26.81 -31.55
N ARG A 133 16.90 -25.57 -32.01
CA ARG A 133 15.95 -24.53 -31.59
C ARG A 133 14.75 -24.59 -32.53
N THR A 134 13.57 -24.89 -32.02
CA THR A 134 12.31 -24.86 -32.79
C THR A 134 11.43 -23.76 -32.25
N LEU A 135 11.11 -22.78 -33.10
CA LEU A 135 10.23 -21.66 -32.76
C LEU A 135 8.82 -21.93 -33.27
N ARG A 136 7.81 -21.70 -32.42
CA ARG A 136 6.40 -21.73 -32.80
C ARG A 136 5.76 -20.40 -32.43
N LYS A 137 5.02 -19.78 -33.36
CA LYS A 137 4.14 -18.65 -33.03
C LYS A 137 2.88 -19.20 -32.36
N LEU A 138 2.41 -18.53 -31.31
CA LEU A 138 1.18 -18.86 -30.62
C LEU A 138 0.11 -17.85 -31.03
N GLY A 139 -0.98 -18.33 -31.64
CA GLY A 139 -2.16 -17.52 -31.94
C GLY A 139 -3.02 -17.28 -30.70
N ALA A 140 -4.09 -16.50 -30.87
CA ALA A 140 -5.10 -16.33 -29.83
C ALA A 140 -5.69 -17.69 -29.42
N GLY A 141 -5.95 -17.87 -28.12
CA GLY A 141 -6.51 -19.10 -27.56
C GLY A 141 -5.74 -19.63 -26.35
N THR A 142 -6.10 -20.87 -26.00
CA THR A 142 -5.58 -21.56 -24.82
C THR A 142 -4.43 -22.51 -25.18
N HIS A 143 -3.26 -22.30 -24.58
CA HIS A 143 -2.05 -23.10 -24.80
C HIS A 143 -1.61 -23.80 -23.51
N VAL A 144 -1.38 -25.11 -23.58
CA VAL A 144 -0.87 -25.90 -22.44
C VAL A 144 0.47 -26.53 -22.79
N ILE A 145 1.51 -26.08 -22.09
CA ILE A 145 2.91 -26.41 -22.32
C ILE A 145 3.45 -27.12 -21.09
N THR A 146 4.09 -28.26 -21.29
CA THR A 146 4.48 -29.15 -20.18
C THR A 146 5.99 -29.43 -20.20
N THR A 147 6.43 -30.46 -19.49
CA THR A 147 7.85 -30.78 -19.24
C THR A 147 8.57 -31.45 -20.43
N LEU A 148 7.81 -31.80 -21.46
CA LEU A 148 8.33 -32.41 -22.67
C LEU A 148 7.37 -32.12 -23.82
N THR A 149 7.84 -31.35 -24.78
CA THR A 149 7.15 -31.14 -26.06
C THR A 149 7.76 -32.11 -27.07
N PRO A 150 6.99 -33.06 -27.63
CA PRO A 150 7.50 -33.95 -28.67
C PRO A 150 7.85 -33.16 -29.93
N LEU A 151 8.96 -33.54 -30.56
CA LEU A 151 9.44 -33.09 -31.87
C LEU A 151 9.44 -34.31 -32.80
N ASP A 152 9.04 -34.13 -34.06
CA ASP A 152 8.62 -35.23 -34.95
C ASP A 152 9.73 -36.26 -35.28
N GLU A 153 11.00 -35.87 -35.13
CA GLU A 153 12.15 -36.70 -35.54
C GLU A 153 12.89 -37.40 -34.37
N LYS A 154 12.37 -37.36 -33.13
CA LYS A 154 13.17 -37.71 -31.94
C LYS A 154 13.00 -39.16 -31.42
N LYS A 155 14.11 -39.90 -31.30
CA LYS A 155 14.16 -41.20 -30.59
C LYS A 155 13.88 -41.03 -29.09
N MET A 156 12.89 -41.76 -28.58
CA MET A 156 12.47 -41.69 -27.17
C MET A 156 12.94 -42.90 -26.35
N ASN A 157 13.73 -42.67 -25.30
CA ASN A 157 14.02 -43.71 -24.32
C ASN A 157 12.86 -43.96 -23.34
N GLU A 158 12.90 -45.08 -22.61
CA GLU A 158 11.82 -45.49 -21.67
C GLU A 158 11.53 -44.44 -20.58
N LYS A 159 12.55 -43.73 -20.10
CA LYS A 159 12.37 -42.65 -19.12
C LYS A 159 11.58 -41.49 -19.72
N MET A 160 11.89 -41.10 -20.96
CA MET A 160 11.18 -40.05 -21.69
C MET A 160 9.75 -40.46 -22.01
N LYS A 161 9.49 -41.72 -22.40
CA LYS A 161 8.12 -42.24 -22.61
C LYS A 161 7.27 -42.11 -21.34
N LYS A 162 7.82 -42.49 -20.17
CA LYS A 162 7.14 -42.33 -18.88
C LYS A 162 6.86 -40.86 -18.53
N ILE A 163 7.78 -39.96 -18.83
CA ILE A 163 7.61 -38.51 -18.62
C ILE A 163 6.55 -37.95 -19.56
N LEU A 164 6.60 -38.32 -20.85
CA LEU A 164 5.64 -37.89 -21.87
C LEU A 164 4.23 -38.36 -21.53
N SER A 165 4.05 -39.60 -21.09
CA SER A 165 2.76 -40.12 -20.66
C SER A 165 2.12 -39.26 -19.56
N ARG A 166 2.90 -38.91 -18.52
CA ARG A 166 2.45 -38.02 -17.43
C ARG A 166 2.20 -36.59 -17.91
N ALA A 167 3.02 -36.09 -18.83
CA ALA A 167 2.86 -34.78 -19.44
C ALA A 167 1.58 -34.69 -20.28
N LYS A 168 1.32 -35.69 -21.14
CA LYS A 168 0.10 -35.83 -21.95
C LYS A 168 -1.15 -35.92 -21.06
N SER A 169 -1.11 -36.72 -20.00
CA SER A 169 -2.21 -36.85 -19.05
C SER A 169 -2.60 -35.50 -18.41
N ARG A 170 -1.61 -34.73 -17.93
CA ARG A 170 -1.84 -33.40 -17.36
C ARG A 170 -2.31 -32.40 -18.41
N LYS A 171 -1.69 -32.40 -19.59
CA LYS A 171 -2.11 -31.55 -20.72
C LYS A 171 -3.58 -31.79 -21.06
N LYS A 172 -3.98 -33.05 -21.26
CA LYS A 172 -5.37 -33.42 -21.54
C LYS A 172 -6.31 -32.95 -20.43
N ARG A 173 -5.95 -33.17 -19.16
CA ARG A 173 -6.77 -32.73 -18.02
C ARG A 173 -6.89 -31.20 -17.95
N SER A 174 -5.81 -30.46 -18.15
CA SER A 174 -5.83 -28.99 -18.19
C SER A 174 -6.75 -28.50 -19.30
N VAL A 175 -6.62 -29.03 -20.53
CA VAL A 175 -7.48 -28.66 -21.66
C VAL A 175 -8.96 -28.92 -21.35
N THR A 176 -9.31 -30.11 -20.82
CA THR A 176 -10.69 -30.40 -20.41
C THR A 176 -11.20 -29.41 -19.37
N LEU A 177 -10.39 -29.05 -18.37
CA LEU A 177 -10.81 -28.12 -17.33
C LEU A 177 -10.91 -26.66 -17.79
N LEU A 178 -10.38 -26.33 -18.97
CA LEU A 178 -10.40 -24.99 -19.56
C LEU A 178 -11.54 -24.77 -20.57
N GLN A 179 -12.32 -25.80 -20.92
CA GLN A 179 -13.43 -25.67 -21.89
C GLN A 179 -14.46 -24.60 -21.46
N GLY A 180 -14.80 -23.66 -22.33
CA GLY A 180 -15.72 -22.55 -22.02
C GLY A 180 -15.15 -21.55 -21.02
N ILE A 181 -13.83 -21.32 -21.05
CA ILE A 181 -13.19 -20.27 -20.23
C ILE A 181 -13.29 -18.89 -20.90
N GLU A 182 -13.54 -18.85 -22.20
CA GLU A 182 -13.66 -17.61 -22.99
C GLU A 182 -14.84 -16.74 -22.52
N ASP A 183 -15.96 -17.36 -22.16
CA ASP A 183 -17.18 -16.65 -21.71
C ASP A 183 -17.17 -16.25 -20.22
N THR A 184 -16.03 -16.38 -19.54
CA THR A 184 -15.94 -16.17 -18.09
C THR A 184 -15.29 -14.82 -17.78
N PRO A 185 -15.85 -13.98 -16.89
CA PRO A 185 -15.19 -12.74 -16.48
C PRO A 185 -13.85 -13.03 -15.78
N LEU A 186 -12.92 -12.07 -15.80
CA LEU A 186 -11.55 -12.25 -15.28
C LEU A 186 -11.51 -12.86 -13.87
N THR A 187 -12.39 -12.41 -12.97
CA THR A 187 -12.49 -12.94 -11.59
C THR A 187 -12.80 -14.43 -11.57
N GLY A 188 -13.75 -14.86 -12.40
CA GLY A 188 -14.10 -16.27 -12.61
C GLY A 188 -12.96 -17.07 -13.24
N VAL A 189 -12.24 -16.50 -14.22
CA VAL A 189 -11.06 -17.11 -14.86
C VAL A 189 -9.97 -17.37 -13.82
N ILE A 190 -9.62 -16.37 -13.00
CA ILE A 190 -8.63 -16.50 -11.92
C ILE A 190 -9.05 -17.60 -10.94
N HIS A 191 -10.32 -17.60 -10.51
CA HIS A 191 -10.84 -18.64 -9.60
C HIS A 191 -10.74 -20.03 -10.23
N ARG A 192 -11.08 -20.16 -11.51
CA ARG A 192 -10.99 -21.41 -12.26
C ARG A 192 -9.55 -21.90 -12.40
N LEU A 193 -8.59 -21.03 -12.70
CA LEU A 193 -7.16 -21.36 -12.74
C LEU A 193 -6.64 -21.81 -11.37
N LYS A 194 -7.03 -21.13 -10.29
CA LYS A 194 -6.73 -21.58 -8.91
C LYS A 194 -7.26 -22.99 -8.67
N ARG A 195 -8.50 -23.29 -9.09
CA ARG A 195 -9.09 -24.64 -9.00
C ARG A 195 -8.35 -25.67 -9.86
N ILE A 196 -7.97 -25.34 -11.09
CA ILE A 196 -7.21 -26.22 -11.99
C ILE A 196 -5.86 -26.59 -11.36
N SER A 197 -5.17 -25.62 -10.76
CA SER A 197 -3.88 -25.86 -10.09
C SER A 197 -3.96 -26.81 -8.89
N ARG A 198 -5.17 -27.03 -8.36
CA ARG A 198 -5.48 -27.93 -7.24
C ARG A 198 -5.95 -29.32 -7.69
N ASP A 199 -6.13 -29.55 -8.99
CA ASP A 199 -6.74 -30.78 -9.49
C ASP A 199 -5.92 -32.03 -9.14
N HIS A 200 -6.63 -33.02 -8.58
CA HIS A 200 -6.13 -34.33 -8.20
C HIS A 200 -6.90 -35.47 -8.87
N LYS A 201 -7.36 -35.32 -10.13
CA LYS A 201 -8.09 -36.42 -10.80
C LYS A 201 -7.29 -37.74 -10.82
N GLY A 202 -5.96 -37.67 -10.81
CA GLY A 202 -5.06 -38.83 -10.69
C GLY A 202 -4.65 -39.17 -9.25
N GLY A 203 -5.38 -38.70 -8.23
CA GLY A 203 -5.03 -38.78 -6.81
C GLY A 203 -3.87 -37.86 -6.39
N LEU A 204 -3.36 -38.04 -5.17
CA LEU A 204 -2.13 -37.41 -4.70
C LEU A 204 -0.90 -38.09 -5.33
N SER A 205 -0.75 -37.92 -6.65
CA SER A 205 0.26 -38.62 -7.44
C SER A 205 1.02 -37.70 -8.40
N ARG A 206 2.01 -38.29 -9.08
CA ARG A 206 2.82 -37.63 -10.12
C ARG A 206 2.06 -37.42 -11.44
N ARG A 207 0.80 -37.89 -11.55
CA ARG A 207 -0.05 -37.77 -12.75
C ARG A 207 -1.00 -36.56 -12.68
N SER A 208 -1.26 -36.04 -11.48
CA SER A 208 -2.17 -34.91 -11.25
C SER A 208 -1.54 -33.56 -11.61
N ILE A 209 -2.37 -32.54 -11.83
CA ILE A 209 -1.89 -31.16 -12.05
C ILE A 209 -1.25 -30.65 -10.77
N CYS A 210 -1.93 -30.80 -9.63
CA CYS A 210 -1.30 -30.63 -8.33
C CYS A 210 -0.42 -31.86 -8.06
N TYR A 211 0.89 -31.72 -8.28
CA TYR A 211 1.82 -32.85 -8.28
C TYR A 211 2.23 -33.20 -6.85
N HIS A 212 2.10 -34.48 -6.51
CA HIS A 212 2.61 -35.05 -5.27
C HIS A 212 3.57 -36.20 -5.59
N ASP A 213 4.77 -36.16 -5.01
CA ASP A 213 5.72 -37.26 -5.10
C ASP A 213 5.55 -38.21 -3.90
N PRO A 214 5.13 -39.47 -4.11
CA PRO A 214 5.02 -40.45 -3.02
C PRO A 214 6.35 -40.69 -2.30
N ARG A 215 7.49 -40.51 -2.99
CA ARG A 215 8.83 -40.69 -2.41
C ARG A 215 9.33 -39.45 -1.66
N GLY A 216 8.57 -38.35 -1.66
CA GLY A 216 8.92 -37.11 -0.96
C GLY A 216 10.13 -36.32 -1.49
N LYS A 217 10.80 -36.78 -2.56
CA LYS A 217 12.01 -36.12 -3.10
C LYS A 217 11.69 -34.82 -3.86
N MET A 218 10.58 -34.83 -4.61
CA MET A 218 10.12 -33.68 -5.40
C MET A 218 8.77 -33.19 -4.88
N ARG A 219 8.44 -31.91 -5.08
CA ARG A 219 7.08 -31.40 -4.85
C ARG A 219 6.73 -30.31 -5.84
N GLN A 220 5.47 -29.89 -5.85
CA GLN A 220 5.12 -28.58 -6.37
C GLN A 220 5.60 -27.53 -5.37
N THR A 221 6.64 -26.78 -5.74
CA THR A 221 7.22 -25.77 -4.83
C THR A 221 6.41 -24.49 -4.85
N SER A 222 5.72 -24.20 -5.96
CA SER A 222 4.74 -23.11 -6.05
C SER A 222 3.79 -23.26 -7.24
N ALA A 223 2.75 -22.45 -7.21
CA ALA A 223 1.99 -22.06 -8.40
C ALA A 223 1.91 -20.54 -8.51
N THR A 224 2.06 -20.01 -9.71
CA THR A 224 2.02 -18.57 -9.99
C THR A 224 1.05 -18.30 -11.11
N ILE A 225 0.10 -17.40 -10.90
CA ILE A 225 -0.80 -16.87 -11.93
C ILE A 225 -0.34 -15.44 -12.23
N VAL A 226 0.00 -15.15 -13.47
CA VAL A 226 0.29 -13.79 -13.96
C VAL A 226 -0.85 -13.38 -14.88
N VAL A 227 -1.47 -12.25 -14.59
CA VAL A 227 -2.49 -11.59 -15.43
C VAL A 227 -1.86 -10.30 -15.91
N VAL A 228 -1.71 -10.16 -17.22
CA VAL A 228 -1.13 -8.98 -17.85
C VAL A 228 -2.26 -8.02 -18.19
N GLY A 229 -2.15 -6.79 -17.73
CA GLY A 229 -3.07 -5.70 -18.01
C GLY A 229 -3.15 -5.32 -19.49
N GLY A 230 -4.25 -4.71 -19.92
CA GLY A 230 -4.47 -4.32 -21.31
C GLY A 230 -3.74 -3.03 -21.69
N GLU A 231 -4.12 -1.90 -21.07
CA GLU A 231 -3.56 -0.59 -21.41
C GLU A 231 -2.26 -0.29 -20.68
N THR A 232 -2.17 -0.62 -19.40
CA THR A 232 -1.01 -0.32 -18.54
C THR A 232 -0.66 -1.50 -17.63
N ILE A 233 0.62 -1.56 -17.23
CA ILE A 233 1.10 -2.60 -16.32
C ILE A 233 0.38 -2.56 -14.96
N ASP A 234 -0.10 -1.39 -14.51
CA ASP A 234 -0.78 -1.16 -13.23
C ASP A 234 -2.04 -2.02 -13.03
N SER A 235 -2.70 -2.42 -14.12
CA SER A 235 -3.87 -3.29 -14.09
C SER A 235 -3.52 -4.79 -14.02
N SER A 236 -2.23 -5.13 -14.10
CA SER A 236 -1.72 -6.50 -14.00
C SER A 236 -1.87 -7.05 -12.59
N LYS A 237 -1.95 -8.37 -12.48
CA LYS A 237 -2.06 -9.09 -11.21
C LYS A 237 -1.11 -10.27 -11.19
N ILE A 238 -0.53 -10.57 -10.03
CA ILE A 238 0.26 -11.78 -9.83
C ILE A 238 -0.21 -12.45 -8.56
N PHE A 239 -0.66 -13.70 -8.67
CA PHE A 239 -1.07 -14.52 -7.55
C PHE A 239 -0.06 -15.63 -7.35
N TYR A 240 0.32 -15.87 -6.11
CA TYR A 240 1.36 -16.84 -5.78
C TYR A 240 0.94 -17.74 -4.62
N ALA A 241 1.03 -19.04 -4.81
CA ALA A 241 0.83 -20.05 -3.77
C ALA A 241 2.18 -20.72 -3.45
N PRO A 242 2.73 -20.57 -2.23
CA PRO A 242 3.94 -21.27 -1.81
C PRO A 242 3.61 -22.73 -1.51
N GLY A 243 4.15 -23.66 -2.27
CA GLY A 243 3.92 -25.09 -2.15
C GLY A 243 2.76 -25.61 -3.01
N ASN A 244 2.25 -26.79 -2.66
CA ASN A 244 1.10 -27.38 -3.34
C ASN A 244 -0.16 -26.53 -3.11
N PRO A 245 -0.85 -26.04 -4.17
CA PRO A 245 -2.03 -25.18 -4.04
C PRO A 245 -3.24 -25.83 -3.34
N CYS A 246 -3.26 -27.15 -3.18
CA CYS A 246 -4.28 -27.86 -2.41
C CYS A 246 -4.11 -27.70 -0.89
N LYS A 247 -2.92 -27.32 -0.44
CA LYS A 247 -2.60 -27.11 0.99
C LYS A 247 -2.31 -25.64 1.31
N HIS A 248 -2.11 -24.80 0.29
CA HIS A 248 -1.68 -23.43 0.46
C HIS A 248 -2.56 -22.49 -0.36
N GLN A 249 -2.90 -21.35 0.23
CA GLN A 249 -3.71 -20.33 -0.44
C GLN A 249 -2.85 -19.50 -1.40
N TYR A 250 -3.51 -18.95 -2.41
CA TYR A 250 -2.89 -17.95 -3.28
C TYR A 250 -2.91 -16.60 -2.57
N ILE A 251 -1.75 -15.98 -2.50
CA ILE A 251 -1.56 -14.62 -2.02
C ILE A 251 -1.57 -13.68 -3.23
N ASP A 252 -2.22 -12.53 -3.11
CA ASP A 252 -2.29 -11.51 -4.14
C ASP A 252 -1.11 -10.53 -4.01
N TYR A 253 -0.33 -10.41 -5.09
CA TYR A 253 0.82 -9.53 -5.24
C TYR A 253 0.56 -8.41 -6.27
N ALA A 254 -0.70 -8.08 -6.60
CA ALA A 254 -1.04 -6.99 -7.51
C ALA A 254 -0.46 -5.63 -7.07
N HIS A 255 -0.18 -5.45 -5.78
CA HIS A 255 0.51 -4.28 -5.24
C HIS A 255 1.91 -4.05 -5.82
N LEU A 256 2.52 -5.06 -6.47
CA LEU A 256 3.80 -4.90 -7.15
C LEU A 256 3.70 -4.02 -8.40
N PHE A 257 2.54 -4.00 -9.06
CA PHE A 257 2.33 -3.29 -10.33
C PHE A 257 1.83 -1.86 -10.16
N GLN A 258 1.23 -1.55 -9.02
CA GLN A 258 0.72 -0.21 -8.74
C GLN A 258 1.90 0.75 -8.63
N GLY A 259 1.95 1.76 -9.53
CA GLY A 259 2.95 2.82 -9.50
C GLY A 259 3.17 3.36 -8.08
N GLU A 260 4.45 3.43 -7.70
CA GLU A 260 4.98 3.86 -6.40
C GLU A 260 4.80 2.91 -5.20
N SER A 261 5.67 1.91 -5.13
CA SER A 261 6.48 1.75 -3.92
C SER A 261 7.93 1.49 -4.30
N ILE A 262 8.75 2.54 -4.22
CA ILE A 262 10.20 2.40 -4.19
C ILE A 262 10.52 1.57 -2.93
N SER A 263 10.68 0.26 -3.11
CA SER A 263 11.24 -0.60 -2.08
C SER A 263 12.75 -0.40 -2.08
N ASP A 264 13.24 0.38 -1.11
CA ASP A 264 14.63 0.21 -0.66
C ASP A 264 14.68 -1.04 0.20
N GLY A 265 15.02 -2.16 -0.44
CA GLY A 265 15.51 -3.41 0.16
C GLY A 265 14.51 -4.20 1.03
N GLU A 266 13.79 -3.56 1.95
CA GLU A 266 12.90 -4.17 2.95
C GLU A 266 11.77 -3.25 3.42
N ILE A 267 11.75 -1.96 3.03
CA ILE A 267 10.79 -0.97 3.54
C ILE A 267 9.63 -0.77 2.56
N ARG A 268 8.43 -1.27 2.94
CA ARG A 268 7.20 -0.99 2.21
C ARG A 268 6.72 0.44 2.49
N ARG A 269 6.89 1.34 1.50
CA ARG A 269 6.37 2.71 1.55
C ARG A 269 4.85 2.71 1.77
N LYS A 270 4.39 3.55 2.68
CA LYS A 270 2.97 3.84 2.97
C LYS A 270 2.44 4.94 2.06
N THR A 271 3.28 5.93 1.79
CA THR A 271 2.97 7.15 1.03
C THR A 271 4.28 7.81 0.61
N GLY A 272 4.24 8.74 -0.35
CA GLY A 272 5.40 9.44 -0.89
C GLY A 272 5.56 10.88 -0.38
N LYS A 273 4.91 11.25 0.73
CA LYS A 273 4.86 12.65 1.23
C LYS A 273 6.21 13.27 1.59
N LEU A 274 7.20 12.45 1.89
CA LEU A 274 8.57 12.85 2.20
C LEU A 274 9.53 12.42 1.09
N SER A 275 9.04 12.08 -0.10
CA SER A 275 9.92 11.71 -1.21
C SER A 275 10.81 12.89 -1.61
N GLY A 276 12.11 12.64 -1.72
CA GLY A 276 13.10 13.68 -1.98
C GLY A 276 13.40 14.59 -0.79
N LYS A 277 12.95 14.21 0.43
CA LYS A 277 13.25 14.93 1.67
C LYS A 277 14.35 14.25 2.46
N GLU A 278 15.35 15.02 2.87
CA GLU A 278 16.43 14.57 3.73
C GLU A 278 16.15 14.96 5.19
N ILE A 279 16.21 13.97 6.08
CA ILE A 279 15.86 14.12 7.49
C ILE A 279 16.99 13.62 8.38
N ALA A 280 17.49 14.49 9.24
CA ALA A 280 18.41 14.08 10.31
C ALA A 280 17.61 13.66 11.55
N ILE A 281 17.92 12.48 12.11
CA ILE A 281 17.41 12.05 13.41
C ILE A 281 18.56 12.07 14.41
N CYS A 282 18.49 13.03 15.33
CA CYS A 282 19.42 13.29 16.41
C CYS A 282 19.00 12.53 17.67
N VAL A 283 19.72 11.46 18.02
CA VAL A 283 19.43 10.56 19.14
C VAL A 283 20.23 10.96 20.37
N THR A 284 19.57 11.08 21.51
CA THR A 284 20.18 11.51 22.78
C THR A 284 19.96 10.48 23.90
N GLY A 285 20.67 10.62 25.03
CA GLY A 285 20.70 9.61 26.09
C GLY A 285 19.40 9.51 26.92
N SER A 286 18.44 8.73 26.44
CA SER A 286 17.23 8.34 27.19
C SER A 286 16.77 6.95 26.79
N VAL A 287 16.12 6.22 27.71
CA VAL A 287 15.56 4.87 27.48
C VAL A 287 14.66 4.81 26.24
N ALA A 288 13.97 5.92 25.96
CA ALA A 288 13.09 6.03 24.80
C ALA A 288 13.76 5.97 23.44
N SER A 289 15.08 6.12 23.39
CA SER A 289 15.87 6.01 22.16
C SER A 289 15.70 4.64 21.51
N ILE A 290 15.31 3.61 22.26
CA ILE A 290 14.98 2.28 21.72
C ILE A 290 13.89 2.32 20.63
N MET A 291 13.05 3.37 20.62
CA MET A 291 12.00 3.56 19.61
C MET A 291 12.50 4.28 18.35
N THR A 292 13.71 4.84 18.37
CA THR A 292 14.29 5.60 17.25
C THR A 292 14.42 4.76 15.97
N PRO A 293 14.91 3.50 15.98
CA PRO A 293 14.96 2.68 14.77
C PRO A 293 13.59 2.50 14.12
N LYS A 294 12.53 2.35 14.92
CA LYS A 294 11.16 2.25 14.44
C LYS A 294 10.69 3.57 13.82
N LEU A 295 10.98 4.71 14.46
CA LEU A 295 10.68 6.03 13.94
C LEU A 295 11.39 6.31 12.61
N ALA A 296 12.69 6.01 12.52
CA ALA A 296 13.49 6.14 11.30
C ALA A 296 12.89 5.33 10.14
N ARG A 297 12.53 4.06 10.40
CA ARG A 297 11.86 3.22 9.39
C ARG A 297 10.51 3.78 8.99
N GLU A 298 9.71 4.28 9.93
CA GLU A 298 8.43 4.90 9.59
C GLU A 298 8.61 6.14 8.73
N LEU A 299 9.60 7.01 8.99
CA LEU A 299 9.91 8.15 8.11
C LEU A 299 10.32 7.71 6.70
N ARG A 300 11.15 6.67 6.58
CA ARG A 300 11.49 6.06 5.27
C ARG A 300 10.28 5.48 4.56
N ARG A 301 9.30 4.93 5.30
CA ARG A 301 8.02 4.48 4.71
C ARG A 301 7.19 5.64 4.15
N TYR A 302 7.46 6.88 4.55
CA TYR A 302 6.84 8.09 3.98
C TYR A 302 7.65 8.66 2.81
N GLY A 303 8.79 8.05 2.48
CA GLY A 303 9.64 8.42 1.33
C GLY A 303 10.91 9.18 1.70
N ALA A 304 11.13 9.50 2.98
CA ALA A 304 12.29 10.27 3.42
C ALA A 304 13.60 9.50 3.27
N GLU A 305 14.67 10.22 2.94
CA GLU A 305 16.03 9.80 3.21
C GLU A 305 16.39 10.20 4.63
N VAL A 306 16.89 9.25 5.41
CA VAL A 306 17.13 9.46 6.85
C VAL A 306 18.61 9.28 7.16
N LYS A 307 19.18 10.21 7.92
CA LYS A 307 20.54 10.13 8.46
C LYS A 307 20.51 10.19 9.99
N GLY A 308 21.16 9.22 10.65
CA GLY A 308 21.27 9.20 12.10
C GLY A 308 22.44 10.04 12.60
N TYR A 309 22.23 10.80 13.68
CA TYR A 309 23.27 11.41 14.50
C TYR A 309 23.05 10.96 15.94
N MET A 310 24.07 10.51 16.65
CA MET A 310 23.89 9.94 17.99
C MET A 310 24.89 10.53 18.97
N THR A 311 24.43 10.87 20.17
CA THR A 311 25.35 11.20 21.27
C THR A 311 25.96 9.93 21.85
N LYS A 312 27.11 10.05 22.54
CA LYS A 312 27.73 8.94 23.29
C LYS A 312 26.72 8.28 24.26
N ALA A 313 25.96 9.10 24.97
CA ALA A 313 24.93 8.62 25.89
C ALA A 313 23.84 7.82 25.16
N ALA A 314 23.43 8.20 23.94
CA ALA A 314 22.43 7.42 23.19
C ALA A 314 22.89 5.98 22.89
N VAL A 315 24.19 5.80 22.63
CA VAL A 315 24.80 4.49 22.43
C VAL A 315 24.81 3.69 23.74
N GLU A 316 25.23 4.31 24.84
CA GLU A 316 25.28 3.68 26.18
C GLU A 316 23.87 3.27 26.69
N PHE A 317 22.85 4.08 26.40
CA PHE A 317 21.46 3.81 26.81
C PHE A 317 20.71 2.81 25.90
N GLY A 318 21.39 2.15 24.97
CA GLY A 318 20.89 0.93 24.33
C GLY A 318 20.45 1.03 22.87
N VAL A 319 20.85 2.09 22.14
CA VAL A 319 20.72 2.09 20.67
C VAL A 319 22.08 1.84 20.05
N SER A 320 22.28 0.64 19.49
CA SER A 320 23.50 0.34 18.74
C SER A 320 23.57 1.18 17.45
N PRO A 321 24.74 1.74 17.09
CA PRO A 321 24.98 2.35 15.79
C PRO A 321 24.60 1.44 14.61
N ASP A 322 24.84 0.13 14.71
CA ASP A 322 24.52 -0.84 13.65
C ASP A 322 23.01 -0.99 13.45
N VAL A 323 22.23 -0.92 14.55
CA VAL A 323 20.77 -0.95 14.49
C VAL A 323 20.24 0.32 13.82
N MET A 324 20.88 1.47 14.09
CA MET A 324 20.54 2.72 13.42
C MET A 324 20.94 2.71 11.94
N GLU A 325 22.07 2.11 11.58
CA GLU A 325 22.46 1.90 10.19
C GLU A 325 21.44 1.04 9.45
N TRP A 326 21.04 -0.10 10.02
CA TRP A 326 19.97 -0.92 9.45
C TRP A 326 18.65 -0.14 9.29
N ALA A 327 18.29 0.65 10.30
CA ALA A 327 17.03 1.39 10.28
C ALA A 327 17.02 2.52 9.24
N THR A 328 18.12 3.25 9.10
CA THR A 328 18.24 4.42 8.22
C THR A 328 18.74 4.09 6.82
N GLY A 329 19.50 3.00 6.65
CA GLY A 329 20.24 2.67 5.44
C GLY A 329 21.62 3.33 5.35
N HIS A 330 22.03 4.10 6.37
CA HIS A 330 23.29 4.84 6.38
C HIS A 330 23.95 4.75 7.76
N SER A 331 25.27 4.61 7.81
CA SER A 331 26.01 4.64 9.09
C SER A 331 25.73 5.96 9.83
N PRO A 332 25.38 5.94 11.13
CA PRO A 332 25.10 7.15 11.88
C PRO A 332 26.39 7.93 12.19
N VAL A 333 26.26 9.25 12.34
CA VAL A 333 27.36 10.11 12.77
C VAL A 333 27.45 10.10 14.30
N LEU A 334 28.58 9.65 14.84
CA LEU A 334 28.84 9.59 16.28
C LEU A 334 29.76 10.72 16.76
N THR A 335 30.73 11.08 15.92
CA THR A 335 31.74 12.12 16.17
C THR A 335 31.91 12.97 14.92
N LEU A 336 32.29 14.23 15.09
CA LEU A 336 32.63 15.09 13.96
C LEU A 336 34.01 14.72 13.42
N SER A 337 34.17 14.75 12.11
CA SER A 337 35.46 14.57 11.44
C SER A 337 35.76 15.76 10.52
N GLY A 338 36.83 15.63 9.72
CA GLY A 338 37.14 16.60 8.66
C GLY A 338 36.12 16.62 7.52
N ALA A 339 35.15 15.70 7.48
CA ALA A 339 34.12 15.61 6.44
C ALA A 339 32.95 16.59 6.63
N ILE A 340 33.04 17.51 7.59
CA ILE A 340 32.12 18.64 7.78
C ILE A 340 30.65 18.18 7.96
N GLU A 341 30.43 17.10 8.70
CA GLU A 341 29.11 16.45 8.84
C GLU A 341 28.07 17.34 9.53
N HIS A 342 28.50 18.38 10.23
CA HIS A 342 27.68 19.32 10.98
C HIS A 342 27.19 20.51 10.13
N LEU A 343 27.72 20.73 8.93
CA LEU A 343 27.26 21.78 8.01
C LEU A 343 26.34 21.24 6.90
N LYS A 344 26.04 19.94 6.90
CA LYS A 344 25.05 19.37 5.98
C LYS A 344 23.66 19.96 6.30
N ASP A 345 23.01 20.52 5.28
CA ASP A 345 21.63 20.98 5.39
C ASP A 345 20.65 19.79 5.29
N PHE A 346 19.51 19.94 5.95
CA PHE A 346 18.43 18.96 5.96
C PHE A 346 17.09 19.68 5.83
N ASP A 347 16.08 19.05 5.25
CA ASP A 347 14.72 19.61 5.25
C ASP A 347 14.16 19.69 6.67
N VAL A 348 14.47 18.68 7.49
CA VAL A 348 14.06 18.59 8.89
C VAL A 348 15.17 17.96 9.73
N VAL A 349 15.46 18.57 10.89
CA VAL A 349 16.29 17.97 11.94
C VAL A 349 15.41 17.63 13.12
N LEU A 350 15.34 16.34 13.47
CA LEU A 350 14.50 15.82 14.54
C LEU A 350 15.36 15.34 15.72
N VAL A 351 15.27 16.03 16.86
CA VAL A 351 15.90 15.61 18.11
C VAL A 351 14.94 14.69 18.87
N TYR A 352 15.25 13.39 18.83
CA TYR A 352 14.42 12.34 19.41
C TYR A 352 15.27 11.24 20.08
N PRO A 353 15.06 10.97 21.37
CA PRO A 353 14.39 11.84 22.34
C PRO A 353 15.19 13.13 22.59
N ALA A 354 14.53 14.21 23.02
CA ALA A 354 15.18 15.42 23.53
C ALA A 354 15.16 15.40 25.08
N THR A 355 16.29 15.09 25.70
CA THR A 355 16.43 15.08 27.16
C THR A 355 16.47 16.48 27.75
N TYR A 356 16.24 16.61 29.07
CA TYR A 356 16.41 17.86 29.81
C TYR A 356 17.77 18.53 29.51
N ASN A 357 18.86 17.74 29.54
CA ASN A 357 20.21 18.19 29.22
C ASN A 357 20.32 18.72 27.77
N THR A 358 19.80 17.97 26.80
CA THR A 358 19.83 18.37 25.38
C THR A 358 19.07 19.67 25.16
N ILE A 359 17.88 19.80 25.75
CA ILE A 359 17.05 21.01 25.63
C ILE A 359 17.76 22.21 26.26
N GLY A 360 18.37 22.03 27.44
CA GLY A 360 19.14 23.08 28.11
C GLY A 360 20.33 23.56 27.29
N LYS A 361 21.09 22.62 26.70
CA LYS A 361 22.21 22.91 25.80
C LYS A 361 21.75 23.63 24.54
N LEU A 362 20.69 23.15 23.91
CA LEU A 362 20.13 23.73 22.69
C LEU A 362 19.65 25.17 22.91
N ALA A 363 18.94 25.42 24.01
CA ALA A 363 18.43 26.75 24.36
C ALA A 363 19.55 27.79 24.59
N ARG A 364 20.70 27.32 25.09
CA ARG A 364 21.89 28.14 25.41
C ARG A 364 22.96 28.17 24.31
N GLY A 365 22.83 27.37 23.26
CA GLY A 365 23.78 27.32 22.15
C GLY A 365 25.06 26.54 22.46
N ILE A 366 25.00 25.55 23.36
CA ILE A 366 26.15 24.69 23.66
C ILE A 366 26.26 23.61 22.56
N ALA A 367 27.41 23.57 21.86
CA ALA A 367 27.69 22.68 20.74
C ALA A 367 28.88 21.75 21.05
N ASP A 368 28.69 20.83 22.00
CA ASP A 368 29.76 20.01 22.58
C ASP A 368 29.85 18.58 22.01
N ASN A 369 29.03 18.24 21.01
CA ASN A 369 29.03 16.95 20.33
C ASN A 369 28.35 17.06 18.96
N ALA A 370 28.46 16.03 18.12
CA ALA A 370 27.97 16.05 16.73
C ALA A 370 26.48 16.41 16.61
N VAL A 371 25.62 15.89 17.48
CA VAL A 371 24.18 16.21 17.51
C VAL A 371 23.97 17.70 17.81
N MET A 372 24.64 18.22 18.85
CA MET A 372 24.46 19.61 19.27
C MET A 372 25.02 20.60 18.25
N THR A 373 26.16 20.28 17.64
CA THR A 373 26.76 21.13 16.60
C THR A 373 25.89 21.19 15.35
N LEU A 374 25.33 20.06 14.88
CA LEU A 374 24.35 20.06 13.79
C LEU A 374 23.12 20.92 14.13
N CYS A 375 22.56 20.74 15.33
CA CYS A 375 21.40 21.54 15.77
C CYS A 375 21.73 23.03 15.90
N GLY A 376 22.99 23.37 16.17
CA GLY A 376 23.52 24.74 16.19
C GLY A 376 23.55 25.36 14.80
N ALA A 377 24.04 24.62 13.80
CA ALA A 377 24.21 25.06 12.42
C ALA A 377 22.91 25.18 11.63
N ILE A 378 21.91 24.33 11.89
CA ILE A 378 20.65 24.34 11.14
C ILE A 378 19.77 25.56 11.48
N GLU A 379 18.99 26.02 10.49
CA GLU A 379 17.91 26.98 10.68
C GLU A 379 16.90 26.46 11.72
N LYS A 380 16.51 27.32 12.65
CA LYS A 380 15.75 26.90 13.85
C LYS A 380 14.31 26.52 13.52
N ASP A 381 13.77 27.01 12.41
CA ASP A 381 12.47 26.59 11.89
C ASP A 381 12.50 25.16 11.33
N LYS A 382 13.65 24.61 10.92
CA LYS A 382 13.77 23.20 10.49
C LYS A 382 13.93 22.22 11.66
N LEU A 383 14.09 22.74 12.89
CA LEU A 383 14.37 21.95 14.08
C LEU A 383 13.08 21.54 14.81
N LEU A 384 12.90 20.23 14.99
CA LEU A 384 11.85 19.63 15.80
C LEU A 384 12.49 18.94 17.00
N ILE A 385 11.95 19.16 18.21
CA ILE A 385 12.38 18.45 19.41
C ILE A 385 11.21 17.67 20.01
N VAL A 386 11.50 16.45 20.48
CA VAL A 386 10.51 15.57 21.11
C VAL A 386 10.96 15.27 22.54
N PRO A 387 10.50 16.06 23.54
CA PRO A 387 10.96 15.92 24.91
C PRO A 387 10.62 14.55 25.50
N ALA A 388 11.56 14.01 26.28
CA ALA A 388 11.37 12.76 27.01
C ALA A 388 12.10 12.80 28.37
N MET A 389 11.34 12.81 29.46
CA MET A 389 11.89 12.85 30.82
C MET A 389 10.85 12.50 31.88
N ASN A 390 11.30 12.29 33.12
CA ASN A 390 10.44 12.15 34.29
C ASN A 390 9.64 13.45 34.56
N LEU A 391 8.43 13.33 35.13
CA LEU A 391 7.59 14.49 35.45
C LEU A 391 8.27 15.54 36.34
N LYS A 392 9.11 15.14 37.30
CA LYS A 392 9.83 16.10 38.16
C LYS A 392 10.73 17.02 37.35
N LEU A 393 11.36 16.51 36.29
CA LEU A 393 12.16 17.31 35.36
C LEU A 393 11.29 18.13 34.43
N TRP A 394 10.14 17.58 34.01
CA TRP A 394 9.19 18.28 33.15
C TRP A 394 8.60 19.53 33.82
N SER A 395 8.26 19.44 35.11
CA SER A 395 7.69 20.54 35.89
C SER A 395 8.74 21.57 36.34
N SER A 396 9.98 21.50 35.86
CA SER A 396 11.02 22.46 36.22
C SER A 396 10.80 23.81 35.51
N PRO A 397 10.81 24.95 36.24
CA PRO A 397 10.73 26.28 35.63
C PRO A 397 11.85 26.55 34.60
N ILE A 398 13.04 25.98 34.84
CA ILE A 398 14.19 26.11 33.94
C ILE A 398 13.90 25.43 32.59
N LEU A 399 13.25 24.26 32.60
CA LEU A 399 12.86 23.58 31.38
C LEU A 399 11.81 24.39 30.61
N GLU A 400 10.81 24.89 31.32
CA GLU A 400 9.76 25.71 30.73
C GLU A 400 10.35 26.95 30.03
N GLU A 401 11.22 27.69 30.71
CA GLU A 401 11.94 28.84 30.12
C GLU A 401 12.70 28.44 28.85
N ASN A 402 13.43 27.32 28.89
CA ASN A 402 14.17 26.82 27.73
C ASN A 402 13.26 26.47 26.56
N ILE A 403 12.15 25.78 26.83
CA ILE A 403 11.15 25.41 25.81
C ILE A 403 10.55 26.67 25.19
N GLN A 404 10.18 27.66 26.00
CA GLN A 404 9.64 28.93 25.49
C GLN A 404 10.66 29.70 24.66
N ARG A 405 11.93 29.73 25.09
CA ARG A 405 13.02 30.34 24.33
C ARG A 405 13.24 29.66 22.98
N LEU A 406 13.17 28.34 22.93
CA LEU A 406 13.29 27.57 21.69
C LEU A 406 12.10 27.82 20.75
N LYS A 407 10.87 27.82 21.28
CA LYS A 407 9.66 28.14 20.50
C LYS A 407 9.72 29.54 19.90
N LYS A 408 10.13 30.55 20.67
CA LYS A 408 10.32 31.94 20.19
C LYS A 408 11.34 32.04 19.05
N ARG A 409 12.30 31.11 18.99
CA ARG A 409 13.31 31.01 17.93
C ARG A 409 12.86 30.18 16.73
N GLY A 410 11.61 29.71 16.70
CA GLY A 410 11.05 28.93 15.58
C GLY A 410 11.15 27.41 15.72
N VAL A 411 11.76 26.91 16.80
CA VAL A 411 11.88 25.46 17.05
C VAL A 411 10.50 24.89 17.37
N THR A 412 10.14 23.81 16.68
CA THR A 412 8.88 23.11 16.94
C THR A 412 9.06 22.08 18.04
N VAL A 413 8.25 22.18 19.09
CA VAL A 413 8.27 21.26 20.25
C VAL A 413 7.06 20.35 20.18
N ILE A 414 7.30 19.04 20.03
CA ILE A 414 6.24 18.01 20.06
C ILE A 414 6.06 17.57 21.50
N ASN A 415 5.00 18.03 22.15
CA ASN A 415 4.79 17.79 23.58
C ASN A 415 4.59 16.29 23.89
N PRO A 416 5.02 15.84 25.09
CA PRO A 416 4.72 14.50 25.56
C PRO A 416 3.22 14.30 25.84
N VAL A 417 2.79 13.05 25.87
CA VAL A 417 1.45 12.63 26.28
C VAL A 417 1.44 12.44 27.80
N PHE A 418 0.65 13.22 28.52
CA PHE A 418 0.44 13.03 29.95
C PHE A 418 -0.60 11.93 30.16
N ALA A 419 -0.18 10.78 30.66
CA ALA A 419 -1.07 9.69 31.06
C ALA A 419 -0.54 9.04 32.34
N GLU A 420 -1.43 8.76 33.28
CA GLU A 420 -1.11 8.05 34.55
C GLU A 420 -0.03 8.76 35.39
N GLY A 421 0.04 10.08 35.37
CA GLY A 421 1.10 10.81 36.08
C GLY A 421 2.50 10.59 35.48
N ILE A 422 2.60 10.31 34.17
CA ILE A 422 3.86 10.17 33.44
C ILE A 422 3.79 11.00 32.15
N ALA A 423 4.86 11.75 31.84
CA ALA A 423 5.07 12.35 30.53
C ALA A 423 5.61 11.27 29.57
N LYS A 424 4.70 10.53 28.93
CA LYS A 424 5.03 9.54 27.89
C LYS A 424 5.37 10.26 26.60
N ILE A 425 6.21 9.68 25.77
CA ILE A 425 6.63 10.31 24.52
C ILE A 425 5.49 10.31 23.51
N ALA A 426 5.46 11.33 22.66
CA ALA A 426 4.54 11.41 21.54
C ALA A 426 4.59 10.13 20.70
N ASN A 427 3.44 9.67 20.22
CA ASN A 427 3.39 8.49 19.38
C ASN A 427 4.18 8.73 18.08
N ILE A 428 4.86 7.71 17.56
CA ILE A 428 5.61 7.77 16.28
C ILE A 428 4.76 8.39 15.18
N GLN A 429 3.47 8.07 15.10
CA GLN A 429 2.62 8.61 14.04
C GLN A 429 2.43 10.14 14.17
N GLU A 430 2.31 10.66 15.38
CA GLU A 430 2.21 12.11 15.65
C GLU A 430 3.51 12.81 15.27
N ILE A 431 4.66 12.21 15.60
CA ILE A 431 5.98 12.75 15.23
C ILE A 431 6.13 12.79 13.71
N VAL A 432 5.79 11.70 13.00
CA VAL A 432 5.81 11.65 11.54
C VAL A 432 4.88 12.71 10.94
N ASP A 433 3.70 12.95 11.52
CA ASP A 433 2.77 13.95 11.03
C ASP A 433 3.32 15.38 11.15
N GLN A 434 4.01 15.70 12.24
CA GLN A 434 4.69 16.99 12.40
C GLN A 434 5.89 17.15 11.46
N VAL A 435 6.64 16.07 11.22
CA VAL A 435 7.75 16.06 10.26
C VAL A 435 7.24 16.29 8.83
N VAL A 436 6.15 15.61 8.43
CA VAL A 436 5.47 15.84 7.16
C VAL A 436 5.01 17.29 7.06
N ARG A 437 4.32 17.80 8.09
CA ARG A 437 3.85 19.19 8.13
C ARG A 437 4.97 20.20 7.94
N LYS A 438 6.10 20.01 8.63
CA LYS A 438 7.26 20.92 8.51
C LYS A 438 7.93 20.81 7.14
N SER A 439 7.93 19.62 6.53
CA SER A 439 8.56 19.37 5.23
C SER A 439 7.75 19.85 4.02
N GLN A 440 6.48 20.20 4.23
CA GLN A 440 5.55 20.60 3.16
C GLN A 440 5.34 22.11 3.14
N ARG A 441 5.28 22.68 1.94
CA ARG A 441 4.81 24.03 1.67
C ARG A 441 3.56 23.92 0.81
N THR A 442 2.46 24.44 1.30
CA THR A 442 1.12 24.23 0.72
C THR A 442 0.37 25.57 0.75
N LYS A 443 -0.56 25.78 -0.19
CA LYS A 443 -1.45 26.95 -0.17
C LYS A 443 -2.50 26.87 0.95
N LEU A 444 -2.65 25.71 1.58
CA LEU A 444 -3.59 25.46 2.66
C LEU A 444 -3.01 25.80 4.04
N GLN A 445 -1.71 26.08 4.12
CA GLN A 445 -1.04 26.38 5.38
C GLN A 445 -1.70 27.56 6.09
N GLY A 446 -2.11 27.33 7.35
CA GLY A 446 -2.76 28.34 8.20
C GLY A 446 -4.25 28.53 7.96
N ARG A 447 -4.82 27.95 6.89
CA ARG A 447 -6.26 28.07 6.58
C ARG A 447 -7.14 27.35 7.59
N GLN A 448 -8.32 27.91 7.83
CA GLN A 448 -9.29 27.37 8.80
C GLN A 448 -10.18 26.32 8.13
N THR A 449 -10.09 25.07 8.59
CA THR A 449 -10.82 23.92 8.04
C THR A 449 -11.72 23.30 9.11
N LEU A 450 -13.02 23.18 8.80
CA LEU A 450 -14.02 22.52 9.64
C LEU A 450 -14.37 21.15 9.06
N ILE A 451 -14.28 20.09 9.86
CA ILE A 451 -14.61 18.72 9.43
C ILE A 451 -15.72 18.16 10.30
N LEU A 452 -16.85 17.81 9.69
CA LEU A 452 -17.90 17.04 10.34
C LEU A 452 -17.68 15.57 10.05
N THR A 453 -17.63 14.72 11.09
CA THR A 453 -17.39 13.29 10.90
C THR A 453 -17.96 12.40 12.01
N GLY A 454 -17.91 11.09 11.80
CA GLY A 454 -18.50 10.09 12.71
C GLY A 454 -19.99 9.83 12.44
N PRO A 455 -20.58 8.81 13.09
CA PRO A 455 -22.03 8.58 13.05
C PRO A 455 -22.75 9.54 13.99
N THR A 456 -24.05 9.76 13.78
CA THR A 456 -24.94 10.37 14.78
C THR A 456 -25.86 9.31 15.39
N ARG A 457 -26.34 9.52 16.61
CA ARG A 457 -27.29 8.63 17.29
C ARG A 457 -28.63 9.30 17.52
N ALA A 458 -29.69 8.48 17.51
CA ALA A 458 -31.03 8.88 17.93
C ALA A 458 -31.59 7.82 18.87
N ASP A 459 -31.90 8.22 20.11
CA ASP A 459 -32.35 7.31 21.14
C ASP A 459 -33.78 6.81 20.87
N ILE A 460 -33.98 5.51 21.05
CA ILE A 460 -35.29 4.87 21.06
C ILE A 460 -35.83 4.87 22.50
N ASP A 461 -34.98 4.46 23.43
CA ASP A 461 -35.20 4.43 24.87
C ASP A 461 -33.84 4.67 25.58
N PRO A 462 -33.76 4.74 26.93
CA PRO A 462 -32.51 5.04 27.63
C PRO A 462 -31.40 3.97 27.45
N VAL A 463 -31.68 2.86 26.77
CA VAL A 463 -30.76 1.74 26.56
C VAL A 463 -30.42 1.53 25.08
N ARG A 464 -31.30 1.92 24.16
CA ARG A 464 -31.23 1.60 22.73
C ARG A 464 -31.26 2.87 21.88
N TYR A 465 -30.49 2.87 20.80
CA TYR A 465 -30.45 3.95 19.82
C TYR A 465 -30.36 3.41 18.38
N ILE A 466 -30.72 4.25 17.42
CA ILE A 466 -30.48 4.07 15.98
C ILE A 466 -29.19 4.82 15.61
N SER A 467 -28.36 4.22 14.75
CA SER A 467 -27.10 4.80 14.27
C SER A 467 -26.72 4.21 12.91
N ASN A 468 -26.02 5.00 12.10
CA ASN A 468 -25.37 4.51 10.88
C ASN A 468 -24.09 3.74 11.21
N LYS A 469 -23.72 2.78 10.35
CA LYS A 469 -22.49 1.97 10.47
C LYS A 469 -21.26 2.78 10.04
N SER A 470 -20.83 3.72 10.88
CA SER A 470 -19.60 4.50 10.66
C SER A 470 -18.67 4.42 11.85
N THR A 471 -17.38 4.16 11.57
CA THR A 471 -16.33 4.08 12.59
C THR A 471 -15.65 5.42 12.85
N GLY A 472 -15.87 6.44 12.01
CA GLY A 472 -15.13 7.71 12.04
C GLY A 472 -13.72 7.65 11.41
N ARG A 473 -13.27 6.48 10.91
CA ARG A 473 -11.91 6.31 10.34
C ARG A 473 -11.61 7.19 9.14
N LEU A 474 -12.60 7.49 8.31
CA LEU A 474 -12.40 8.42 7.19
C LEU A 474 -12.12 9.84 7.71
N GLY A 475 -12.92 10.30 8.67
CA GLY A 475 -12.71 11.55 9.39
C GLY A 475 -11.32 11.67 9.99
N TYR A 476 -10.84 10.62 10.68
CA TYR A 476 -9.47 10.58 11.19
C TYR A 476 -8.42 10.87 10.10
N HIS A 477 -8.54 10.25 8.93
CA HIS A 477 -7.60 10.47 7.83
C HIS A 477 -7.73 11.87 7.21
N LEU A 478 -8.95 12.40 7.09
CA LEU A 478 -9.20 13.76 6.60
C LEU A 478 -8.61 14.80 7.56
N THR A 479 -8.86 14.67 8.86
CA THR A 479 -8.29 15.54 9.90
C THR A 479 -6.78 15.49 9.90
N ARG A 480 -6.22 14.28 9.79
CA ARG A 480 -4.76 14.07 9.76
C ARG A 480 -4.13 14.73 8.54
N GLU A 481 -4.77 14.61 7.37
CA GLU A 481 -4.32 15.27 6.15
C GLU A 481 -4.36 16.79 6.31
N SER A 482 -5.47 17.34 6.81
CA SER A 482 -5.64 18.76 7.08
C SER A 482 -4.49 19.34 7.93
N ILE A 483 -4.16 18.65 9.03
CA ILE A 483 -3.06 19.06 9.92
C ILE A 483 -1.71 18.96 9.21
N GLN A 484 -1.48 17.90 8.43
CA GLN A 484 -0.24 17.72 7.67
C GLN A 484 -0.06 18.78 6.59
N GLN A 485 -1.15 19.25 5.98
CA GLN A 485 -1.13 20.37 5.03
C GLN A 485 -0.95 21.73 5.74
N GLY A 486 -0.92 21.75 7.08
CA GLY A 486 -0.67 22.94 7.88
C GLY A 486 -1.93 23.74 8.24
N CYS A 487 -3.12 23.22 7.95
CA CYS A 487 -4.39 23.88 8.30
C CYS A 487 -4.59 23.99 9.81
N LYS A 488 -5.36 24.99 10.23
CA LYS A 488 -5.99 25.06 11.56
C LYS A 488 -7.31 24.28 11.47
N THR A 489 -7.39 23.15 12.17
CA THR A 489 -8.45 22.17 11.93
C THR A 489 -9.36 22.04 13.15
N THR A 490 -10.66 22.24 12.94
CA THR A 490 -11.70 21.94 13.93
C THR A 490 -12.51 20.74 13.45
N VAL A 491 -12.83 19.82 14.35
CA VAL A 491 -13.59 18.60 14.05
C VAL A 491 -14.84 18.55 14.91
N ILE A 492 -16.01 18.51 14.29
CA ILE A 492 -17.26 18.17 14.97
C ILE A 492 -17.47 16.67 14.83
N TYR A 493 -17.36 15.95 15.94
CA TYR A 493 -17.23 14.51 15.94
C TYR A 493 -18.38 13.81 16.68
N GLY A 494 -19.15 13.03 15.92
CA GLY A 494 -20.15 12.12 16.47
C GLY A 494 -19.53 10.90 17.20
N PRO A 495 -20.33 10.03 17.85
CA PRO A 495 -19.86 8.88 18.63
C PRO A 495 -19.24 7.74 17.80
N GLY A 496 -18.06 7.98 17.22
CA GLY A 496 -17.26 7.02 16.47
C GLY A 496 -16.32 6.16 17.33
N GLN A 497 -15.45 5.38 16.68
CA GLN A 497 -14.58 4.38 17.33
C GLN A 497 -13.09 4.75 17.31
N VAL A 498 -12.73 5.91 16.77
CA VAL A 498 -11.35 6.38 16.65
C VAL A 498 -11.13 7.66 17.44
N GLU A 499 -9.94 7.83 17.99
CA GLU A 499 -9.48 9.09 18.56
C GLU A 499 -8.98 9.99 17.43
N MET A 500 -9.39 11.25 17.41
CA MET A 500 -8.97 12.19 16.37
C MET A 500 -7.49 12.57 16.53
N PRO A 501 -6.77 12.87 15.42
CA PRO A 501 -5.38 13.28 15.49
C PRO A 501 -5.18 14.50 16.39
N LYS A 502 -4.10 14.49 17.19
CA LYS A 502 -3.72 15.64 17.99
C LYS A 502 -3.37 16.83 17.12
N GLY A 503 -3.70 18.03 17.60
CA GLY A 503 -3.56 19.28 16.86
C GLY A 503 -4.82 19.71 16.10
N ALA A 504 -5.91 18.94 16.20
CA ALA A 504 -7.26 19.41 15.88
C ALA A 504 -8.00 19.81 17.15
N ASP A 505 -8.84 20.84 17.05
CA ASP A 505 -9.82 21.18 18.09
C ASP A 505 -11.06 20.30 17.88
N VAL A 506 -11.39 19.45 18.85
CA VAL A 506 -12.45 18.44 18.69
C VAL A 506 -13.66 18.81 19.55
N LEU A 507 -14.80 19.01 18.89
CA LEU A 507 -16.11 19.24 19.50
C LEU A 507 -16.93 17.96 19.39
N HIS A 508 -17.21 17.32 20.52
CA HIS A 508 -17.99 16.08 20.55
C HIS A 508 -19.49 16.38 20.53
N VAL A 509 -20.21 15.61 19.72
CA VAL A 509 -21.67 15.68 19.61
C VAL A 509 -22.26 14.27 19.61
N TYR A 510 -23.53 14.14 20.00
CA TYR A 510 -24.24 12.87 20.04
C TYR A 510 -25.23 12.70 18.87
N SER A 511 -26.06 13.71 18.63
CA SER A 511 -27.20 13.64 17.71
C SER A 511 -27.05 14.48 16.44
N THR A 512 -27.88 14.22 15.42
CA THR A 512 -27.94 15.05 14.19
C THR A 512 -28.27 16.52 14.50
N LYS A 513 -29.18 16.75 15.46
CA LYS A 513 -29.58 18.10 15.87
C LYS A 513 -28.42 18.84 16.52
N GLU A 514 -27.75 18.19 17.47
CA GLU A 514 -26.59 18.75 18.15
C GLU A 514 -25.45 19.03 17.17
N MET A 515 -25.15 18.10 16.26
CA MET A 515 -24.16 18.32 15.20
C MET A 515 -24.48 19.57 14.38
N LEU A 516 -25.74 19.77 13.97
CA LEU A 516 -26.17 20.96 13.25
C LEU A 516 -26.01 22.23 14.09
N GLU A 517 -26.49 22.23 15.34
CA GLU A 517 -26.43 23.40 16.23
C GLU A 517 -24.99 23.80 16.53
N THR A 518 -24.13 22.85 16.90
CA THR A 518 -22.70 23.08 17.12
C THR A 518 -22.02 23.62 15.86
N THR A 519 -22.35 23.08 14.68
CA THR A 519 -21.79 23.56 13.42
C THR A 519 -22.17 25.01 13.14
N LEU A 520 -23.44 25.36 13.33
CA LEU A 520 -23.93 26.73 13.11
C LEU A 520 -23.36 27.71 14.12
N THR A 521 -23.17 27.32 15.38
CA THR A 521 -22.53 28.16 16.41
C THR A 521 -21.06 28.38 16.07
N GLU A 522 -20.32 27.33 15.76
CA GLU A 522 -18.88 27.41 15.43
C GLU A 522 -18.62 28.32 14.22
N LEU A 523 -19.44 28.20 13.16
CA LEU A 523 -19.35 29.03 11.96
C LEU A 523 -19.77 30.49 12.17
N LYS A 524 -20.54 30.80 13.23
CA LYS A 524 -20.85 32.19 13.62
C LYS A 524 -19.71 32.82 14.42
N GLU A 525 -19.10 32.04 15.30
CA GLU A 525 -18.07 32.53 16.23
C GLU A 525 -16.69 32.64 15.57
N LYS A 526 -16.41 31.80 14.57
CA LYS A 526 -15.11 31.74 13.91
C LYS A 526 -15.25 31.71 12.39
N THR A 527 -14.26 32.27 11.71
CA THR A 527 -14.18 32.24 10.25
C THR A 527 -13.55 30.94 9.78
N TYR A 528 -14.23 30.26 8.86
CA TYR A 528 -13.72 29.08 8.16
C TYR A 528 -13.67 29.34 6.66
N GLU A 529 -12.75 28.66 6.00
CA GLU A 529 -12.58 28.74 4.54
C GLU A 529 -13.04 27.44 3.89
N ILE A 530 -12.83 26.31 4.56
CA ILE A 530 -13.14 24.97 4.05
C ILE A 530 -14.04 24.25 5.04
N VAL A 531 -15.10 23.61 4.55
CA VAL A 531 -15.95 22.69 5.32
C VAL A 531 -16.07 21.34 4.64
N ILE A 532 -15.87 20.25 5.39
CA ILE A 532 -15.93 18.88 4.89
C ILE A 532 -17.02 18.09 5.62
N PHE A 533 -18.08 17.72 4.89
CA PHE A 533 -19.23 16.95 5.38
C PHE A 533 -19.01 15.45 5.16
N SER A 534 -18.23 14.82 6.05
CA SER A 534 -17.93 13.37 6.00
C SER A 534 -18.69 12.54 7.06
N ALA A 535 -19.59 13.17 7.81
CA ALA A 535 -20.36 12.53 8.86
C ALA A 535 -21.44 11.60 8.29
N ALA A 536 -21.62 10.44 8.93
CA ALA A 536 -22.69 9.50 8.61
C ALA A 536 -23.94 9.88 9.41
N VAL A 537 -24.54 11.00 9.04
CA VAL A 537 -25.72 11.58 9.68
C VAL A 537 -26.95 10.71 9.45
N LEU A 538 -27.78 10.52 10.47
CA LEU A 538 -29.06 9.83 10.34
C LEU A 538 -30.03 10.68 9.53
N ASP A 539 -30.69 10.09 8.52
CA ASP A 539 -31.76 10.73 7.74
C ASP A 539 -33.10 10.74 8.47
N PHE A 540 -33.29 9.82 9.42
CA PHE A 540 -34.52 9.65 10.19
C PHE A 540 -34.21 9.43 11.66
N LYS A 541 -35.13 9.85 12.53
CA LYS A 541 -35.09 9.64 13.99
C LYS A 541 -36.46 9.18 14.52
N PRO A 542 -36.52 8.50 15.68
CA PRO A 542 -37.79 8.18 16.32
C PRO A 542 -38.68 9.40 16.58
N GLU A 543 -39.97 9.24 16.36
CA GLU A 543 -41.01 10.23 16.70
C GLU A 543 -41.23 10.24 18.22
N GLY A 544 -40.40 11.03 18.92
CA GLY A 544 -40.37 11.11 20.38
C GLY A 544 -39.38 10.13 21.03
N THR A 545 -38.90 10.51 22.22
CA THR A 545 -38.02 9.67 23.05
C THR A 545 -38.82 9.04 24.18
N ILE A 546 -38.82 7.72 24.29
CA ILE A 546 -39.50 7.01 25.38
C ILE A 546 -38.59 7.05 26.61
N ASN A 547 -39.04 7.67 27.71
CA ASN A 547 -38.24 7.85 28.93
C ASN A 547 -38.07 6.58 29.79
N LYS A 548 -38.60 5.44 29.35
CA LYS A 548 -38.51 4.15 30.05
C LYS A 548 -38.07 3.05 29.09
N LYS A 549 -37.25 2.12 29.56
CA LYS A 549 -36.81 0.94 28.78
C LYS A 549 -38.02 0.18 28.26
N ILE A 550 -38.11 -0.02 26.95
CA ILE A 550 -39.18 -0.80 26.34
C ILE A 550 -38.98 -2.27 26.72
N ARG A 551 -40.01 -2.88 27.33
CA ARG A 551 -40.00 -4.29 27.75
C ARG A 551 -39.74 -5.21 26.55
N SER A 552 -38.91 -6.23 26.76
CA SER A 552 -38.64 -7.29 25.77
C SER A 552 -39.82 -8.26 25.66
N GLY A 553 -39.92 -8.99 24.54
CA GLY A 553 -40.92 -10.05 24.34
C GLY A 553 -42.20 -9.60 23.62
N GLN A 554 -42.28 -8.35 23.20
CA GLN A 554 -43.41 -7.81 22.43
C GLN A 554 -42.95 -7.24 21.08
N LYS A 555 -43.84 -7.26 20.09
CA LYS A 555 -43.63 -6.59 18.80
C LYS A 555 -43.52 -5.09 19.04
N LEU A 556 -42.48 -4.46 18.50
CA LEU A 556 -42.24 -3.03 18.62
C LEU A 556 -42.33 -2.37 17.24
N THR A 557 -43.17 -1.34 17.14
CA THR A 557 -43.25 -0.46 15.97
C THR A 557 -42.63 0.88 16.33
N LEU A 558 -41.72 1.38 15.48
CA LEU A 558 -41.10 2.70 15.63
C LEU A 558 -41.54 3.60 14.49
N ASN A 559 -42.20 4.70 14.81
CA ASN A 559 -42.47 5.76 13.84
C ASN A 559 -41.23 6.64 13.71
N LEU A 560 -40.84 6.96 12.47
CA LEU A 560 -39.64 7.73 12.18
C LEU A 560 -40.00 9.05 11.50
N THR A 561 -39.34 10.12 11.91
CA THR A 561 -39.45 11.45 11.31
C THR A 561 -38.13 11.86 10.67
N PRO A 562 -38.14 12.61 9.55
CA PRO A 562 -36.92 13.10 8.92
C PRO A 562 -36.08 13.99 9.84
N THR A 563 -34.76 13.93 9.70
CA THR A 563 -33.82 14.86 10.36
C THR A 563 -33.48 16.04 9.44
N PRO A 564 -33.00 17.17 10.01
CA PRO A 564 -32.56 18.29 9.20
C PRO A 564 -31.31 17.93 8.38
N LYS A 565 -31.24 18.42 7.13
CA LYS A 565 -30.08 18.25 6.24
C LYS A 565 -29.00 19.27 6.59
N ILE A 566 -27.95 18.81 7.28
CA ILE A 566 -26.90 19.70 7.82
C ILE A 566 -26.19 20.50 6.73
N ILE A 567 -25.78 19.86 5.63
CA ILE A 567 -25.08 20.51 4.51
C ILE A 567 -25.90 21.66 3.92
N GLU A 568 -27.21 21.45 3.74
CA GLU A 568 -28.14 22.44 3.20
C GLU A 568 -28.28 23.65 4.14
N ALA A 569 -28.48 23.38 5.44
CA ALA A 569 -28.64 24.41 6.45
C ALA A 569 -27.37 25.27 6.63
N VAL A 570 -26.19 24.67 6.46
CA VAL A 570 -24.90 25.36 6.55
C VAL A 570 -24.65 26.20 5.31
N ILE A 571 -24.72 25.62 4.11
CA ILE A 571 -24.41 26.34 2.86
C ILE A 571 -25.37 27.51 2.64
N SER A 572 -26.66 27.33 2.97
CA SER A 572 -27.66 28.41 2.85
C SER A 572 -27.33 29.64 3.71
N LYS A 573 -26.66 29.45 4.85
CA LYS A 573 -26.27 30.55 5.77
C LYS A 573 -24.85 31.05 5.50
N PHE A 574 -23.98 30.20 4.98
CA PHE A 574 -22.56 30.48 4.78
C PHE A 574 -22.12 30.12 3.34
N PRO A 575 -22.64 30.80 2.31
CA PRO A 575 -22.46 30.40 0.90
C PRO A 575 -21.04 30.62 0.36
N LYS A 576 -20.15 31.28 1.13
CA LYS A 576 -18.76 31.54 0.74
C LYS A 576 -17.79 30.42 1.14
N LEU A 577 -18.25 29.41 1.87
CA LEU A 577 -17.40 28.29 2.31
C LEU A 577 -17.07 27.39 1.14
N PHE A 578 -15.79 27.04 1.00
CA PHE A 578 -15.39 25.95 0.11
C PHE A 578 -15.92 24.63 0.68
N THR A 579 -16.86 24.01 -0.01
CA THR A 579 -17.68 22.93 0.53
C THR A 579 -17.38 21.59 -0.13
N VAL A 580 -17.03 20.61 0.68
CA VAL A 580 -16.85 19.21 0.27
C VAL A 580 -17.94 18.35 0.89
N GLY A 581 -18.77 17.72 0.05
CA GLY A 581 -19.78 16.76 0.47
C GLY A 581 -19.39 15.31 0.17
N PHE A 582 -20.00 14.36 0.88
CA PHE A 582 -19.88 12.93 0.60
C PHE A 582 -21.25 12.34 0.25
N LYS A 583 -21.27 11.49 -0.77
CA LYS A 583 -22.43 10.71 -1.19
C LYS A 583 -22.05 9.23 -1.15
N LEU A 584 -22.83 8.45 -0.41
CA LEU A 584 -22.65 7.00 -0.30
C LEU A 584 -23.94 6.33 -0.76
N ASP A 585 -23.84 5.49 -1.77
CA ASP A 585 -24.94 4.64 -2.26
C ASP A 585 -24.58 3.16 -2.10
N PHE A 586 -25.51 2.27 -2.46
CA PHE A 586 -25.37 0.83 -2.32
C PHE A 586 -25.80 0.13 -3.60
N ASP A 587 -24.89 -0.68 -4.16
CA ASP A 587 -25.16 -1.57 -5.30
C ASP A 587 -25.65 -0.78 -6.52
N ILE A 588 -24.88 0.22 -6.88
CA ILE A 588 -25.20 1.20 -7.94
C ILE A 588 -24.11 1.15 -9.01
N GLU A 589 -24.52 1.22 -10.27
CA GLU A 589 -23.58 1.28 -11.38
C GLU A 589 -22.78 2.59 -11.37
N ARG A 590 -21.54 2.51 -11.86
CA ARG A 590 -20.57 3.60 -11.74
C ARG A 590 -21.08 4.94 -12.31
N ASP A 591 -21.68 4.90 -13.49
CA ASP A 591 -22.09 6.12 -14.18
C ASP A 591 -23.32 6.75 -13.51
N GLU A 592 -24.24 5.93 -13.00
CA GLU A 592 -25.38 6.38 -12.19
C GLU A 592 -24.92 7.01 -10.87
N LEU A 593 -23.92 6.43 -10.20
CA LEU A 593 -23.31 7.02 -8.99
C LEU A 593 -22.67 8.39 -9.27
N ILE A 594 -22.05 8.57 -10.45
CA ILE A 594 -21.47 9.83 -10.86
C ILE A 594 -22.56 10.88 -11.10
N ASP A 595 -23.66 10.49 -11.76
CA ASP A 595 -24.81 11.37 -12.00
C ASP A 595 -25.48 11.79 -10.68
N GLU A 596 -25.68 10.86 -9.76
CA GLU A 596 -26.17 11.14 -8.40
C GLU A 596 -25.25 12.08 -7.63
N GLY A 597 -23.94 11.90 -7.76
CA GLY A 597 -22.93 12.79 -7.19
C GLY A 597 -23.01 14.20 -7.77
N TYR A 598 -23.18 14.33 -9.08
CA TYR A 598 -23.32 15.61 -9.78
C TYR A 598 -24.65 16.32 -9.44
N ASN A 599 -25.75 15.58 -9.33
CA ASN A 599 -27.04 16.08 -8.88
C ASN A 599 -26.97 16.59 -7.43
N THR A 600 -26.28 15.84 -6.56
CA THR A 600 -26.02 16.24 -5.17
C THR A 600 -25.18 17.52 -5.10
N LEU A 601 -24.17 17.65 -5.97
CA LEU A 601 -23.34 18.85 -6.07
C LEU A 601 -24.17 20.07 -6.43
N LYS A 602 -25.03 19.97 -7.47
CA LYS A 602 -25.92 21.04 -7.90
C LYS A 602 -26.94 21.43 -6.83
N LYS A 603 -27.58 20.43 -6.21
CA LYS A 603 -28.60 20.63 -5.18
C LYS A 603 -28.07 21.47 -4.01
N TYR A 604 -26.85 21.20 -3.58
CA TYR A 604 -26.24 21.87 -2.44
C TYR A 604 -25.30 23.01 -2.81
N ASN A 605 -25.08 23.27 -4.10
CA ASN A 605 -24.06 24.21 -4.58
C ASN A 605 -22.69 23.96 -3.91
N ALA A 606 -22.30 22.69 -3.80
CA ALA A 606 -21.01 22.29 -3.24
C ALA A 606 -19.89 22.44 -4.27
N ASP A 607 -18.64 22.60 -3.81
CA ASP A 607 -17.48 22.70 -4.70
C ASP A 607 -16.98 21.32 -5.14
N ILE A 608 -17.03 20.34 -4.23
CA ILE A 608 -16.64 18.95 -4.51
C ILE A 608 -17.64 17.99 -3.86
N ILE A 609 -18.07 16.97 -4.61
CA ILE A 609 -18.73 15.78 -4.05
C ILE A 609 -17.81 14.57 -4.22
N VAL A 610 -17.64 13.82 -3.13
CA VAL A 610 -16.99 12.52 -3.12
C VAL A 610 -18.07 11.44 -3.09
N ALA A 611 -18.23 10.72 -4.21
CA ALA A 611 -19.22 9.66 -4.36
C ALA A 611 -18.57 8.27 -4.18
N ASN A 612 -19.23 7.39 -3.44
CA ASN A 612 -18.76 6.03 -3.12
C ASN A 612 -19.92 5.03 -3.26
N ASP A 613 -19.65 3.84 -3.79
CA ASP A 613 -20.53 2.68 -3.60
C ASP A 613 -20.03 1.85 -2.40
N LEU A 614 -20.94 1.60 -1.45
CA LEU A 614 -20.69 0.78 -0.27
C LEU A 614 -20.24 -0.64 -0.61
N THR A 615 -20.69 -1.24 -1.71
CA THR A 615 -20.31 -2.62 -2.07
C THR A 615 -18.83 -2.76 -2.41
N GLU A 616 -18.20 -1.68 -2.90
CA GLU A 616 -16.77 -1.68 -3.25
C GLU A 616 -15.85 -1.38 -2.05
N LEU A 617 -16.42 -1.00 -0.89
CA LEU A 617 -15.65 -0.63 0.29
C LEU A 617 -15.27 -1.86 1.12
N HIS A 618 -13.98 -2.19 1.18
CA HIS A 618 -13.49 -3.34 1.95
C HIS A 618 -12.25 -3.02 2.77
N GLY A 619 -12.37 -3.15 4.11
CA GLY A 619 -11.26 -2.91 5.03
C GLY A 619 -10.68 -1.49 4.89
N SER A 620 -9.44 -1.39 4.42
CA SER A 620 -8.77 -0.11 4.14
C SER A 620 -9.04 0.41 2.73
N TYR A 621 -9.47 -0.44 1.79
CA TYR A 621 -9.81 -0.09 0.41
C TYR A 621 -11.10 0.72 0.37
N HIS A 622 -11.04 1.84 -0.35
CA HIS A 622 -12.04 2.90 -0.32
C HIS A 622 -12.07 3.65 -1.67
N PRO A 623 -12.52 2.97 -2.75
CA PRO A 623 -12.67 3.59 -4.05
C PRO A 623 -13.68 4.74 -3.99
N ALA A 624 -13.41 5.80 -4.76
CA ALA A 624 -14.21 7.02 -4.74
C ALA A 624 -14.14 7.75 -6.08
N HIS A 625 -15.21 8.49 -6.39
CA HIS A 625 -15.33 9.38 -7.54
C HIS A 625 -15.44 10.82 -7.03
N LEU A 626 -14.50 11.68 -7.41
CA LEU A 626 -14.49 13.09 -7.06
C LEU A 626 -15.05 13.90 -8.23
N ILE A 627 -16.09 14.66 -7.93
CA ILE A 627 -16.92 15.37 -8.89
C ILE A 627 -16.92 16.85 -8.51
N ASP A 628 -16.80 17.73 -9.50
CA ASP A 628 -16.97 19.18 -9.36
C ASP A 628 -18.01 19.73 -10.36
N ARG A 629 -18.12 21.06 -10.49
CA ARG A 629 -19.05 21.71 -11.42
C ARG A 629 -18.85 21.31 -12.90
N HIS A 630 -17.66 20.82 -13.28
CA HIS A 630 -17.33 20.35 -14.62
C HIS A 630 -17.54 18.83 -14.79
N GLY A 631 -18.03 18.14 -13.75
CA GLY A 631 -18.29 16.71 -13.76
C GLY A 631 -17.22 15.90 -13.02
N LEU A 632 -17.06 14.63 -13.38
CA LEU A 632 -16.04 13.76 -12.79
C LEU A 632 -14.64 14.23 -13.20
N PHE A 633 -13.81 14.61 -12.22
CA PHE A 633 -12.42 14.98 -12.49
C PHE A 633 -11.40 13.95 -11.97
N LYS A 634 -11.80 13.06 -11.04
CA LYS A 634 -10.92 12.00 -10.56
C LYS A 634 -11.68 10.78 -10.08
N SER A 635 -11.24 9.59 -10.49
CA SER A 635 -11.60 8.33 -9.83
C SER A 635 -10.37 7.77 -9.11
N ILE A 636 -10.56 7.24 -7.91
CA ILE A 636 -9.50 6.58 -7.15
C ILE A 636 -9.92 5.18 -6.73
N LYS A 637 -8.96 4.27 -6.71
CA LYS A 637 -9.09 2.90 -6.20
C LYS A 637 -8.03 2.68 -5.14
N ALA A 638 -8.20 3.31 -3.98
CA ALA A 638 -7.12 3.46 -3.01
C ALA A 638 -7.61 3.34 -1.56
N SER A 639 -6.72 3.59 -0.59
CA SER A 639 -7.08 3.54 0.82
C SER A 639 -7.79 4.82 1.30
N LYS A 640 -8.46 4.78 2.46
CA LYS A 640 -9.00 6.00 3.11
C LYS A 640 -7.94 7.10 3.31
N GLN A 641 -6.71 6.71 3.65
CA GLN A 641 -5.58 7.65 3.75
C GLN A 641 -5.30 8.30 2.38
N LYS A 642 -5.26 7.50 1.31
CA LYS A 642 -4.97 8.03 -0.02
C LYS A 642 -6.10 8.89 -0.57
N LEU A 643 -7.35 8.58 -0.24
CA LEU A 643 -8.49 9.45 -0.54
C LEU A 643 -8.31 10.82 0.10
N ALA A 644 -7.97 10.87 1.39
CA ALA A 644 -7.72 12.15 2.07
C ALA A 644 -6.61 12.94 1.36
N GLU A 645 -5.48 12.30 1.04
CA GLU A 645 -4.37 12.93 0.29
C GLU A 645 -4.83 13.52 -1.05
N VAL A 646 -5.60 12.75 -1.84
CA VAL A 646 -6.07 13.20 -3.16
C VAL A 646 -7.09 14.33 -3.02
N LEU A 647 -7.98 14.24 -2.04
CA LEU A 647 -9.00 15.24 -1.78
C LEU A 647 -8.37 16.58 -1.38
N PHE A 648 -7.42 16.60 -0.45
CA PHE A 648 -6.76 17.84 -0.04
C PHE A 648 -5.93 18.47 -1.16
N LYS A 649 -5.29 17.66 -2.02
CA LYS A 649 -4.67 18.19 -3.26
C LYS A 649 -5.69 18.81 -4.20
N ALA A 650 -6.88 18.22 -4.32
CA ALA A 650 -7.96 18.75 -5.16
C ALA A 650 -8.54 20.05 -4.59
N ILE A 651 -8.63 20.17 -3.27
CA ILE A 651 -9.02 21.39 -2.55
C ILE A 651 -7.96 22.48 -2.79
N GLU A 652 -6.68 22.20 -2.54
CA GLU A 652 -5.57 23.14 -2.75
C GLU A 652 -5.49 23.66 -4.19
N ALA A 653 -5.81 22.84 -5.19
CA ALA A 653 -5.80 23.25 -6.59
C ALA A 653 -6.95 24.21 -6.96
N ARG A 654 -8.02 24.26 -6.16
CA ARG A 654 -9.24 25.05 -6.41
C ARG A 654 -9.35 26.31 -5.52
N ILE A 655 -8.40 26.49 -4.61
CA ILE A 655 -8.26 27.65 -3.73
C ILE A 655 -6.97 28.39 -4.13
#